data_AF-A0A7Z8DY51-F1
#
_entry.id   AF-A0A7Z8DY51-F1
#
_cell.length_a   1.000
_cell.length_b   1.000
_cell.length_c   1.000
_cell.angle_alpha   90.00
_cell.angle_beta   90.00
_cell.angle_gamma   90.00
#
_symmetry.space_group_name_H-M   'P 1'
#
loop_
_entity.id
_entity.type
_entity.pdbx_description
1 polymer ?
#
loop_
_entity_poly.entity_id
_entity_poly.type
_entity_poly.pdbx_seq_one_letter_code
_entity_poly.pdbx_strand_id
1 'polypeptide(L)'
;MHYRNVVCLLSYSLFLSSAWGCRLDEPEHNVYQKQGKGVVYLRPYEETNLFLSGVNYKRLRRLPNLLIDPKTLDEWDEIPPLTDLTTDYLYEGAQAWFPHYAYHSDGRYILYAGKVVQNPPDKPLVDVASFKAWGDFAADKNSLYFEGKRADSNGGENSLDIKTLHQVKFPHPWKPDFLGLILRDAKFLYVDGHRLADPDSFRVLAQKSWDQRGKFSTEFNPCVAVPFGPWDTLARTQTKIMINGEQLNADPETFTVVRWMPGSLLSWRDKSGLHRKVLNQGNLDKDMAKNCATFGVQEHDVSWRKGPKCQQEILPGLDPEQFHPLSKTVAQYQDKLYVIKKTEFGENKLDIVTLDNPNLVIDKRFNAGRTHGYLLTKLPVDGEEEDGLQIFESSGPLILLDYRVPGEREAHLGDSPHYKKWYAHDDRYVYAFDGSQLWRYPTPNTKAVRVKWKTEHSGYGYWADYRSGELDGRLLENGTFIPTGIPYDSSVNIAQYSAGESAFLVGETDVSWHKLRSTDQEWSQWEKLPDIDPKEFHPITDRVAQYKNSLYIAKLSPFGEDYLETIELDSPISFLEQRINAGENYGYFMRSSRLRDDIQVFAIDGPLKTTKRFAYDNHYVYTWIGSQLYRTASPCPAKTRNLDQNMFSSNDDIIILKTGEECRKTADGQTLKP
;
A
#
# COMPACT_ATOMS: atom_id res chain seq x y z
N MET A 1 21.56 -26.75 12.30
CA MET A 1 21.28 -28.21 12.26
C MET A 1 20.46 -28.49 11.00
N HIS A 2 20.79 -29.56 10.29
CA HIS A 2 20.49 -29.77 8.87
C HIS A 2 19.00 -30.00 8.54
N TYR A 3 18.45 -29.17 7.65
CA TYR A 3 17.25 -29.46 6.86
C TYR A 3 17.60 -30.44 5.74
N ARG A 4 17.20 -31.71 5.91
CA ARG A 4 17.21 -32.73 4.86
C ARG A 4 15.77 -33.21 4.72
N ASN A 5 14.98 -32.52 3.89
CA ASN A 5 13.77 -33.04 3.22
C ASN A 5 13.11 -32.02 2.26
N VAL A 6 13.88 -31.09 1.68
CA VAL A 6 13.38 -30.15 0.66
C VAL A 6 14.33 -30.16 -0.54
N VAL A 7 14.21 -31.15 -1.43
CA VAL A 7 15.06 -31.23 -2.64
C VAL A 7 14.27 -31.43 -3.94
N CYS A 8 12.95 -31.64 -3.92
CA CYS A 8 12.21 -31.87 -5.19
C CYS A 8 11.34 -30.72 -5.70
N LEU A 9 11.31 -29.56 -5.03
CA LEU A 9 10.47 -28.41 -5.46
C LEU A 9 11.25 -27.15 -5.88
N LEU A 10 12.59 -27.15 -5.75
CA LEU A 10 13.42 -25.96 -6.02
C LEU A 10 14.02 -25.87 -7.43
N SER A 11 13.82 -26.87 -8.29
CA SER A 11 14.51 -26.96 -9.58
C SER A 11 13.79 -26.30 -10.77
N TYR A 12 12.54 -25.83 -10.61
CA TYR A 12 11.77 -25.21 -11.72
C TYR A 12 11.62 -23.69 -11.64
N SER A 13 12.11 -23.02 -10.58
CA SER A 13 11.91 -21.58 -10.35
C SER A 13 13.07 -20.68 -10.79
N LEU A 14 14.16 -21.22 -11.37
CA LEU A 14 15.39 -20.46 -11.61
C LEU A 14 15.57 -19.85 -13.03
N PHE A 15 14.59 -19.93 -13.93
CA PHE A 15 14.78 -19.48 -15.33
C PHE A 15 13.63 -18.66 -15.94
N LEU A 16 12.86 -17.94 -15.13
CA LEU A 16 11.94 -16.94 -15.63
C LEU A 16 12.14 -15.64 -14.85
N SER A 17 12.67 -14.64 -15.53
CA SER A 17 12.52 -13.23 -15.14
C SER A 17 11.02 -12.97 -14.98
N SER A 18 10.56 -12.85 -13.74
CA SER A 18 9.16 -12.59 -13.45
C SER A 18 8.80 -11.19 -13.94
N ALA A 19 8.07 -11.12 -15.06
CA ALA A 19 7.02 -10.11 -15.16
C ALA A 19 6.21 -10.19 -13.85
N TRP A 20 5.79 -9.05 -13.31
CA TRP A 20 5.12 -8.88 -12.02
C TRP A 20 3.70 -9.48 -11.99
N GLY A 21 3.52 -10.71 -12.49
CA GLY A 21 2.33 -11.50 -12.27
C GLY A 21 2.38 -12.05 -10.85
N CYS A 22 1.28 -11.91 -10.12
CA CYS A 22 1.10 -12.60 -8.84
C CYS A 22 1.45 -14.07 -9.01
N ARG A 23 2.45 -14.52 -8.25
CA ARG A 23 2.78 -15.93 -8.17
C ARG A 23 1.67 -16.60 -7.36
N LEU A 24 0.69 -17.17 -8.08
CA LEU A 24 -0.42 -17.97 -7.54
C LEU A 24 0.09 -19.35 -7.09
N ASP A 25 1.13 -19.41 -6.26
CA ASP A 25 1.49 -20.68 -5.64
C ASP A 25 0.33 -21.06 -4.68
N GLU A 26 -0.14 -22.31 -4.73
CA GLU A 26 -1.17 -22.80 -3.80
C GLU A 26 -0.71 -22.57 -2.35
N PRO A 27 -1.59 -22.08 -1.44
CA PRO A 27 -1.21 -21.85 -0.06
C PRO A 27 -0.71 -23.15 0.58
N GLU A 28 0.37 -23.09 1.37
CA GLU A 28 0.84 -24.31 2.05
C GLU A 28 -0.22 -24.81 3.05
N HIS A 29 -0.64 -26.06 2.87
CA HIS A 29 -1.70 -26.68 3.64
C HIS A 29 -1.17 -27.37 4.90
N ASN A 30 -1.89 -27.20 6.01
CA ASN A 30 -1.83 -28.13 7.12
C ASN A 30 -2.56 -29.41 6.70
N VAL A 31 -1.92 -30.57 6.88
CA VAL A 31 -2.44 -31.82 6.30
C VAL A 31 -2.38 -32.98 7.28
N TYR A 32 -3.47 -33.75 7.34
CA TYR A 32 -3.45 -35.05 8.01
C TYR A 32 -2.78 -36.08 7.10
N GLN A 33 -1.74 -36.73 7.60
CA GLN A 33 -1.05 -37.81 6.90
C GLN A 33 -1.02 -39.10 7.72
N LYS A 34 -0.90 -40.23 7.04
CA LYS A 34 -0.76 -41.53 7.68
C LYS A 34 0.64 -41.67 8.28
N GLN A 35 0.72 -42.02 9.56
CA GLN A 35 1.99 -42.38 10.18
C GLN A 35 1.86 -43.67 11.01
N GLY A 36 2.48 -44.74 10.52
CA GLY A 36 2.34 -46.07 11.11
C GLY A 36 0.87 -46.53 11.17
N LYS A 37 0.37 -46.79 12.39
CA LYS A 37 -1.03 -47.15 12.67
C LYS A 37 -1.93 -45.95 13.02
N GLY A 38 -1.36 -44.75 13.19
CA GLY A 38 -2.08 -43.53 13.57
C GLY A 38 -2.05 -42.46 12.48
N VAL A 39 -2.35 -41.23 12.89
CA VAL A 39 -2.33 -40.03 12.04
C VAL A 39 -1.29 -39.05 12.57
N VAL A 40 -0.64 -38.31 11.67
CA VAL A 40 0.13 -37.12 11.99
C VAL A 40 -0.53 -35.92 11.32
N TYR A 41 -0.62 -34.80 12.03
CA TYR A 41 -1.04 -33.53 11.48
C TYR A 41 0.20 -32.69 11.22
N LEU A 42 0.51 -32.49 9.95
CA LEU A 42 1.64 -31.70 9.50
C LEU A 42 1.27 -30.22 9.53
N ARG A 43 2.18 -29.40 10.05
CA ARG A 43 2.02 -27.95 10.17
C ARG A 43 3.26 -27.26 9.61
N PRO A 44 3.28 -26.88 8.32
CA PRO A 44 4.46 -26.34 7.66
C PRO A 44 5.05 -25.10 8.36
N TYR A 45 4.16 -24.28 8.94
CA TYR A 45 4.51 -23.03 9.64
C TYR A 45 4.80 -23.21 11.14
N GLU A 46 4.73 -24.43 11.69
CA GLU A 46 5.07 -24.70 13.08
C GLU A 46 6.30 -25.59 13.22
N GLU A 47 7.08 -25.38 14.29
CA GLU A 47 8.29 -26.17 14.56
C GLU A 47 7.99 -27.65 14.87
N THR A 48 6.74 -28.00 15.17
CA THR A 48 6.34 -29.35 15.58
C THR A 48 5.09 -29.84 14.89
N ASN A 49 5.05 -31.14 14.57
CA ASN A 49 3.85 -31.82 14.07
C ASN A 49 3.09 -32.48 15.24
N LEU A 50 1.77 -32.66 15.09
CA LEU A 50 0.94 -33.29 16.12
C LEU A 50 0.70 -34.76 15.81
N PHE A 51 0.95 -35.63 16.78
CA PHE A 51 0.79 -37.09 16.65
C PHE A 51 -0.53 -37.54 17.26
N LEU A 52 -1.37 -38.17 16.43
CA LEU A 52 -2.71 -38.64 16.78
C LEU A 52 -2.76 -40.17 16.70
N SER A 53 -2.14 -40.82 17.69
CA SER A 53 -1.93 -42.28 17.72
C SER A 53 -3.23 -43.10 17.79
N GLY A 54 -4.31 -42.53 18.35
CA GLY A 54 -5.61 -43.19 18.48
C GLY A 54 -6.54 -43.05 17.26
N VAL A 55 -6.22 -42.18 16.31
CA VAL A 55 -7.08 -41.83 15.16
C VAL A 55 -6.82 -42.79 14.00
N ASN A 56 -7.89 -43.25 13.34
CA ASN A 56 -7.78 -44.12 12.17
C ASN A 56 -7.77 -43.33 10.85
N TYR A 57 -6.58 -43.20 10.23
CA TYR A 57 -6.41 -42.50 8.96
C TYR A 57 -7.37 -42.96 7.85
N LYS A 58 -7.62 -44.27 7.71
CA LYS A 58 -8.46 -44.80 6.63
C LYS A 58 -9.92 -44.37 6.75
N ARG A 59 -10.38 -44.13 7.97
CA ARG A 59 -11.75 -43.70 8.29
C ARG A 59 -11.87 -42.18 8.44
N LEU A 60 -10.74 -41.47 8.55
CA LEU A 60 -10.73 -40.04 8.74
C LEU A 60 -11.35 -39.33 7.52
N ARG A 61 -12.35 -38.51 7.78
CA ARG A 61 -13.05 -37.69 6.78
C ARG A 61 -13.24 -36.28 7.33
N ARG A 62 -13.24 -35.31 6.44
CA ARG A 62 -13.76 -33.97 6.73
C ARG A 62 -15.26 -34.06 7.01
N LEU A 63 -15.76 -33.30 7.97
CA LEU A 63 -17.19 -33.12 8.18
C LEU A 63 -17.73 -32.07 7.19
N PRO A 64 -18.95 -32.27 6.64
CA PRO A 64 -19.54 -31.28 5.75
C PRO A 64 -19.75 -29.95 6.49
N ASN A 65 -19.34 -28.85 5.86
CA ASN A 65 -19.68 -27.50 6.32
C ASN A 65 -21.11 -27.17 5.88
N LEU A 66 -22.03 -27.13 6.83
CA LEU A 66 -23.46 -26.92 6.57
C LEU A 66 -23.84 -25.46 6.28
N LEU A 67 -22.90 -24.51 6.31
CA LEU A 67 -23.12 -23.13 5.83
C LEU A 67 -23.00 -23.00 4.31
N ILE A 68 -22.35 -23.95 3.64
CA ILE A 68 -22.19 -23.91 2.20
C ILE A 68 -23.50 -24.39 1.56
N ASP A 69 -24.18 -23.50 0.84
CA ASP A 69 -25.28 -23.87 -0.05
C ASP A 69 -24.70 -24.13 -1.45
N PRO A 70 -24.67 -25.38 -1.94
CA PRO A 70 -24.13 -25.72 -3.25
C PRO A 70 -24.80 -24.98 -4.41
N LYS A 71 -26.03 -24.47 -4.22
CA LYS A 71 -26.75 -23.68 -5.24
C LYS A 71 -26.25 -22.25 -5.37
N THR A 72 -25.45 -21.80 -4.42
CA THR A 72 -24.92 -20.43 -4.35
C THR A 72 -23.43 -20.35 -4.71
N LEU A 73 -22.81 -21.48 -5.04
CA LEU A 73 -21.44 -21.53 -5.54
C LEU A 73 -21.38 -21.06 -6.99
N ASP A 74 -20.34 -20.31 -7.32
CA ASP A 74 -20.06 -19.96 -8.71
C ASP A 74 -19.71 -21.23 -9.50
N GLU A 75 -19.90 -21.22 -10.83
CA GLU A 75 -19.72 -22.41 -11.69
C GLU A 75 -18.32 -23.04 -11.60
N TRP A 76 -17.35 -22.30 -11.07
CA TRP A 76 -15.93 -22.68 -10.98
C TRP A 76 -15.52 -23.11 -9.56
N ASP A 77 -16.40 -23.03 -8.56
CA ASP A 77 -16.13 -23.44 -7.18
C ASP A 77 -16.53 -24.90 -6.95
N GLU A 78 -15.54 -25.78 -6.74
CA GLU A 78 -15.77 -27.17 -6.35
C GLU A 78 -15.61 -27.37 -4.84
N ILE A 79 -16.63 -27.93 -4.17
CA ILE A 79 -16.48 -28.36 -2.78
C ILE A 79 -15.54 -29.58 -2.75
N PRO A 80 -14.39 -29.51 -2.04
CA PRO A 80 -13.47 -30.64 -1.99
C PRO A 80 -14.15 -31.90 -1.43
N PRO A 81 -13.86 -33.10 -1.95
CA PRO A 81 -14.48 -34.31 -1.46
C PRO A 81 -14.18 -34.50 0.04
N LEU A 82 -15.07 -35.14 0.80
CA LEU A 82 -14.86 -35.34 2.26
C LEU A 82 -13.64 -36.22 2.59
N THR A 83 -13.06 -36.88 1.58
CA THR A 83 -11.79 -37.62 1.68
C THR A 83 -10.56 -36.73 1.54
N ASP A 84 -10.72 -35.49 1.09
CA ASP A 84 -9.65 -34.51 1.07
C ASP A 84 -9.37 -34.02 2.49
N LEU A 85 -8.11 -34.18 2.92
CA LEU A 85 -7.62 -33.84 4.25
C LEU A 85 -6.59 -32.69 4.19
N THR A 86 -6.51 -31.99 3.05
CA THR A 86 -5.67 -30.82 2.82
C THR A 86 -6.44 -29.50 3.00
N THR A 87 -7.68 -29.55 3.51
CA THR A 87 -8.54 -28.36 3.61
C THR A 87 -8.18 -27.39 4.73
N ASP A 88 -7.21 -27.75 5.58
CA ASP A 88 -6.72 -26.87 6.64
C ASP A 88 -5.55 -26.05 6.09
N TYR A 89 -5.62 -24.72 6.09
CA TYR A 89 -4.53 -23.86 5.62
C TYR A 89 -4.60 -22.49 6.30
N LEU A 90 -3.58 -21.67 6.06
CA LEU A 90 -3.56 -20.28 6.52
C LEU A 90 -3.67 -19.38 5.29
N TYR A 91 -4.58 -18.41 5.32
CA TYR A 91 -4.58 -17.34 4.33
C TYR A 91 -3.62 -16.23 4.75
N GLU A 92 -2.93 -15.67 3.76
CA GLU A 92 -2.20 -14.43 3.91
C GLU A 92 -3.14 -13.24 3.69
N GLY A 93 -3.23 -12.36 4.69
CA GLY A 93 -3.79 -11.01 4.59
C GLY A 93 -2.68 -9.97 4.60
N ALA A 94 -3.05 -8.69 4.52
CA ALA A 94 -2.10 -7.58 4.37
C ALA A 94 -1.06 -7.46 5.49
N GLN A 95 -1.42 -7.85 6.71
CA GLN A 95 -0.58 -7.71 7.92
C GLN A 95 -0.65 -8.94 8.85
N ALA A 96 -1.37 -9.99 8.45
CA ALA A 96 -1.56 -11.17 9.30
C ALA A 96 -1.94 -12.41 8.50
N TRP A 97 -1.68 -13.55 9.10
CA TRP A 97 -2.13 -14.85 8.63
C TRP A 97 -3.33 -15.26 9.45
N PHE A 98 -4.39 -15.75 8.80
CA PHE A 98 -5.60 -16.20 9.48
C PHE A 98 -5.91 -17.65 9.11
N PRO A 99 -6.22 -18.49 10.12
CA PRO A 99 -6.42 -19.90 9.91
C PRO A 99 -7.78 -20.20 9.30
N HIS A 100 -7.81 -21.16 8.37
CA HIS A 100 -9.02 -21.79 7.88
C HIS A 100 -8.91 -23.28 8.17
N TYR A 101 -9.69 -23.73 9.16
CA TYR A 101 -9.67 -25.12 9.61
C TYR A 101 -11.04 -25.75 9.45
N ALA A 102 -11.05 -27.07 9.26
CA ALA A 102 -12.27 -27.86 9.20
C ALA A 102 -12.34 -28.88 10.34
N TYR A 103 -13.57 -29.22 10.72
CA TYR A 103 -13.81 -30.36 11.57
C TYR A 103 -13.62 -31.67 10.79
N HIS A 104 -13.00 -32.64 11.44
CA HIS A 104 -12.76 -33.98 10.88
C HIS A 104 -13.21 -35.07 11.86
N SER A 105 -13.50 -36.27 11.35
CA SER A 105 -13.87 -37.42 12.18
C SER A 105 -13.41 -38.75 11.59
N ASP A 106 -12.97 -39.67 12.45
CA ASP A 106 -12.74 -41.09 12.09
C ASP A 106 -13.92 -42.00 12.50
N GLY A 107 -15.02 -41.40 12.97
CA GLY A 107 -16.19 -42.07 13.54
C GLY A 107 -16.08 -42.38 15.04
N ARG A 108 -14.95 -42.11 15.68
CA ARG A 108 -14.77 -42.23 17.15
C ARG A 108 -14.33 -40.92 17.79
N TYR A 109 -13.56 -40.11 17.08
CA TYR A 109 -13.09 -38.81 17.54
C TYR A 109 -13.53 -37.71 16.59
N ILE A 110 -13.87 -36.55 17.16
CA ILE A 110 -13.94 -35.29 16.41
C ILE A 110 -12.59 -34.59 16.55
N LEU A 111 -12.08 -34.07 15.44
CA LEU A 111 -10.83 -33.34 15.36
C LEU A 111 -11.07 -31.93 14.82
N TYR A 112 -10.30 -30.97 15.31
CA TYR A 112 -10.22 -29.62 14.78
C TYR A 112 -8.77 -29.13 14.92
N ALA A 113 -8.18 -28.58 13.85
CA ALA A 113 -6.79 -28.10 13.82
C ALA A 113 -5.76 -29.10 14.42
N GLY A 114 -5.88 -30.38 14.07
CA GLY A 114 -5.00 -31.43 14.55
C GLY A 114 -5.18 -31.86 16.02
N LYS A 115 -6.24 -31.41 16.70
CA LYS A 115 -6.52 -31.74 18.11
C LYS A 115 -7.86 -32.47 18.26
N VAL A 116 -7.93 -33.39 19.22
CA VAL A 116 -9.17 -34.05 19.61
C VAL A 116 -10.07 -33.07 20.37
N VAL A 117 -11.28 -32.87 19.88
CA VAL A 117 -12.32 -32.07 20.54
C VAL A 117 -12.76 -32.82 21.79
N GLN A 118 -12.67 -32.17 22.94
CA GLN A 118 -13.00 -32.75 24.24
C GLN A 118 -13.76 -31.74 25.10
N ASN A 119 -14.72 -32.26 25.86
CA ASN A 119 -15.45 -31.48 26.85
C ASN A 119 -14.76 -31.58 28.22
N PRO A 120 -14.91 -30.56 29.08
CA PRO A 120 -14.47 -30.64 30.48
C PRO A 120 -15.04 -31.88 31.18
N PRO A 121 -14.33 -32.48 32.17
CA PRO A 121 -14.74 -33.75 32.79
C PRO A 121 -16.13 -33.73 33.45
N ASP A 122 -16.60 -32.56 33.88
CA ASP A 122 -17.91 -32.35 34.52
C ASP A 122 -19.05 -32.15 33.50
N LYS A 123 -18.76 -32.16 32.20
CA LYS A 123 -19.73 -31.96 31.12
C LYS A 123 -19.97 -33.27 30.35
N PRO A 124 -21.11 -33.41 29.65
CA PRO A 124 -21.37 -34.57 28.81
C PRO A 124 -20.24 -34.78 27.79
N LEU A 125 -19.91 -36.04 27.51
CA LEU A 125 -18.94 -36.39 26.47
C LEU A 125 -19.41 -35.89 25.09
N VAL A 126 -18.45 -35.63 24.20
CA VAL A 126 -18.72 -35.26 22.81
C VAL A 126 -19.48 -36.39 22.13
N ASP A 127 -20.67 -36.09 21.61
CA ASP A 127 -21.51 -37.08 20.93
C ASP A 127 -21.22 -37.06 19.42
N VAL A 128 -20.30 -37.92 19.01
CA VAL A 128 -19.81 -38.02 17.61
C VAL A 128 -20.94 -38.26 16.61
N ALA A 129 -21.98 -39.00 17.00
CA ALA A 129 -23.07 -39.40 16.11
C ALA A 129 -24.01 -38.24 15.75
N SER A 130 -24.24 -37.29 16.67
CA SER A 130 -25.08 -36.12 16.43
C SER A 130 -24.29 -34.86 16.03
N PHE A 131 -22.96 -34.94 15.98
CA PHE A 131 -22.08 -33.81 15.71
C PHE A 131 -22.28 -33.23 14.30
N LYS A 132 -22.47 -31.92 14.22
CA LYS A 132 -22.63 -31.14 12.98
C LYS A 132 -21.77 -29.89 13.01
N ALA A 133 -21.28 -29.45 11.86
CA ALA A 133 -20.38 -28.31 11.72
C ALA A 133 -20.89 -27.27 10.71
N TRP A 134 -20.62 -25.99 11.01
CA TRP A 134 -20.97 -24.79 10.26
C TRP A 134 -19.76 -23.85 10.28
N GLY A 135 -18.72 -24.18 9.51
CA GLY A 135 -17.41 -23.54 9.61
C GLY A 135 -16.73 -23.88 10.94
N ASP A 136 -16.27 -22.87 11.68
CA ASP A 136 -15.64 -23.01 13.00
C ASP A 136 -16.65 -23.24 14.13
N PHE A 137 -17.95 -23.08 13.88
CA PHE A 137 -19.00 -23.42 14.82
C PHE A 137 -19.46 -24.87 14.62
N ALA A 138 -19.71 -25.57 15.71
CA ALA A 138 -20.29 -26.90 15.66
C ALA A 138 -21.21 -27.17 16.85
N ALA A 139 -22.03 -28.20 16.73
CA ALA A 139 -22.90 -28.64 17.81
C ALA A 139 -23.10 -30.15 17.77
N ASP A 140 -23.22 -30.75 18.95
CA ASP A 140 -23.81 -32.07 19.13
C ASP A 140 -25.10 -31.94 19.96
N LYS A 141 -25.77 -33.05 20.26
CA LYS A 141 -27.03 -33.04 21.02
C LYS A 141 -26.94 -32.51 22.47
N ASN A 142 -25.73 -32.23 22.97
CA ASN A 142 -25.46 -31.85 24.36
C ASN A 142 -24.69 -30.52 24.49
N SER A 143 -23.89 -30.14 23.50
CA SER A 143 -22.95 -29.02 23.57
C SER A 143 -22.80 -28.25 22.26
N LEU A 144 -22.47 -26.96 22.40
CA LEU A 144 -22.03 -26.09 21.32
C LEU A 144 -20.51 -25.96 21.37
N TYR A 145 -19.90 -25.79 20.20
CA TYR A 145 -18.46 -25.75 20.02
C TYR A 145 -18.07 -24.59 19.10
N PHE A 146 -16.91 -24.00 19.38
CA PHE A 146 -16.24 -23.03 18.52
C PHE A 146 -14.75 -23.33 18.50
N GLU A 147 -14.14 -23.39 17.31
CA GLU A 147 -12.73 -23.75 17.11
C GLU A 147 -12.29 -25.02 17.87
N GLY A 148 -13.15 -26.04 17.86
CA GLY A 148 -12.90 -27.30 18.55
C GLY A 148 -12.95 -27.24 20.09
N LYS A 149 -13.39 -26.13 20.70
CA LYS A 149 -13.59 -25.99 22.15
C LYS A 149 -15.07 -25.91 22.49
N ARG A 150 -15.44 -26.48 23.64
CA ARG A 150 -16.82 -26.38 24.14
C ARG A 150 -17.12 -24.94 24.56
N ALA A 151 -18.11 -24.32 23.91
CA ALA A 151 -18.57 -22.97 24.25
C ALA A 151 -19.75 -23.01 25.23
N ASP A 152 -20.77 -23.82 24.95
CA ASP A 152 -22.06 -23.76 25.64
C ASP A 152 -22.77 -25.13 25.72
N SER A 153 -23.87 -25.23 26.48
CA SER A 153 -24.77 -26.40 26.45
C SER A 153 -25.70 -26.37 25.24
N ASN A 154 -26.12 -27.52 24.73
CA ASN A 154 -27.08 -27.61 23.62
C ASN A 154 -28.20 -28.59 23.95
N GLY A 155 -29.17 -28.20 24.78
CA GLY A 155 -30.28 -29.09 25.13
C GLY A 155 -31.47 -28.34 25.75
N GLY A 156 -32.63 -29.00 25.74
CA GLY A 156 -33.88 -28.43 26.26
C GLY A 156 -34.40 -27.25 25.42
N GLU A 157 -35.02 -26.27 26.08
CA GLU A 157 -35.56 -25.06 25.43
C GLU A 157 -34.49 -24.19 24.74
N ASN A 158 -33.23 -24.39 25.13
CA ASN A 158 -32.06 -23.67 24.62
C ASN A 158 -31.37 -24.41 23.45
N SER A 159 -31.99 -25.45 22.90
CA SER A 159 -31.44 -26.18 21.76
C SER A 159 -31.30 -25.29 20.52
N LEU A 160 -30.18 -25.44 19.82
CA LEU A 160 -29.93 -24.84 18.51
C LEU A 160 -31.03 -25.20 17.51
N ASP A 161 -31.66 -24.20 16.90
CA ASP A 161 -32.60 -24.42 15.80
C ASP A 161 -31.85 -24.50 14.47
N ILE A 162 -31.39 -25.71 14.16
CA ILE A 162 -30.66 -26.03 12.93
C ILE A 162 -31.43 -25.61 11.66
N LYS A 163 -32.77 -25.59 11.69
CA LYS A 163 -33.56 -25.30 10.48
C LYS A 163 -33.50 -23.83 10.08
N THR A 164 -33.38 -22.94 11.06
CA THR A 164 -33.37 -21.49 10.83
C THR A 164 -31.98 -20.88 10.99
N LEU A 165 -31.01 -21.68 11.42
CA LEU A 165 -29.61 -21.27 11.57
C LEU A 165 -29.00 -20.84 10.23
N HIS A 166 -28.45 -19.64 10.19
CA HIS A 166 -27.72 -19.09 9.06
C HIS A 166 -26.61 -18.14 9.53
N GLN A 167 -25.62 -17.90 8.68
CA GLN A 167 -24.60 -16.89 8.94
C GLN A 167 -25.19 -15.49 8.76
N VAL A 168 -24.88 -14.58 9.69
CA VAL A 168 -25.27 -13.17 9.56
C VAL A 168 -24.44 -12.55 8.44
N LYS A 169 -25.11 -12.19 7.34
CA LYS A 169 -24.48 -11.47 6.23
C LYS A 169 -24.50 -9.98 6.50
N PHE A 170 -23.34 -9.32 6.38
CA PHE A 170 -23.29 -7.87 6.56
C PHE A 170 -23.65 -7.16 5.25
N PRO A 171 -24.67 -6.29 5.24
CA PRO A 171 -25.01 -5.53 4.06
C PRO A 171 -23.95 -4.46 3.77
N HIS A 172 -23.86 -4.02 2.51
CA HIS A 172 -23.07 -2.84 2.14
C HIS A 172 -23.43 -1.65 3.06
N PRO A 173 -22.46 -0.89 3.60
CA PRO A 173 -21.04 -0.79 3.18
C PRO A 173 -20.06 -1.76 3.87
N TRP A 174 -20.53 -2.59 4.80
CA TRP A 174 -19.68 -3.45 5.61
C TRP A 174 -19.04 -4.57 4.79
N LYS A 175 -17.84 -4.97 5.20
CA LYS A 175 -17.11 -6.12 4.66
C LYS A 175 -17.46 -7.39 5.45
N PRO A 176 -17.37 -8.59 4.85
CA PRO A 176 -17.66 -9.85 5.57
C PRO A 176 -16.87 -10.00 6.86
N ASP A 177 -17.39 -10.60 7.92
CA ASP A 177 -16.54 -10.89 9.08
C ASP A 177 -15.63 -12.09 8.77
N PHE A 178 -14.32 -11.85 8.60
CA PHE A 178 -13.34 -12.92 8.39
C PHE A 178 -12.73 -13.44 9.69
N LEU A 179 -12.85 -12.68 10.77
CA LEU A 179 -12.22 -13.01 12.06
C LEU A 179 -13.23 -13.57 13.06
N GLY A 180 -14.51 -13.21 12.93
CA GLY A 180 -15.60 -13.77 13.71
C GLY A 180 -16.52 -14.63 12.86
N LEU A 181 -17.16 -15.61 13.51
CA LEU A 181 -18.28 -16.35 12.94
C LEU A 181 -19.55 -16.03 13.74
N ILE A 182 -20.38 -15.15 13.18
CA ILE A 182 -21.67 -14.77 13.77
C ILE A 182 -22.78 -15.54 13.06
N LEU A 183 -23.43 -16.45 13.80
CA LEU A 183 -24.60 -17.17 13.32
C LEU A 183 -25.86 -16.68 14.02
N ARG A 184 -27.00 -16.90 13.39
CA ARG A 184 -28.31 -16.55 13.91
C ARG A 184 -29.31 -17.63 13.59
N ASP A 185 -30.14 -17.99 14.57
CA ASP A 185 -31.36 -18.75 14.35
C ASP A 185 -32.60 -17.92 14.73
N ALA A 186 -33.78 -18.55 14.79
CA ALA A 186 -35.03 -17.88 15.13
C ALA A 186 -35.09 -17.32 16.57
N LYS A 187 -34.19 -17.75 17.47
CA LYS A 187 -34.24 -17.46 18.91
C LYS A 187 -32.99 -16.76 19.43
N PHE A 188 -31.83 -17.09 18.87
CA PHE A 188 -30.53 -16.73 19.41
C PHE A 188 -29.57 -16.24 18.33
N LEU A 189 -28.67 -15.38 18.77
CA LEU A 189 -27.43 -15.06 18.07
C LEU A 189 -26.32 -15.94 18.66
N TYR A 190 -25.44 -16.45 17.83
CA TYR A 190 -24.29 -17.27 18.24
C TYR A 190 -23.02 -16.56 17.84
N VAL A 191 -22.17 -16.32 18.83
CA VAL A 191 -21.00 -15.45 18.74
C VAL A 191 -19.87 -16.17 19.47
N ASP A 192 -18.84 -16.60 18.74
CA ASP A 192 -17.78 -17.52 19.18
C ASP A 192 -18.34 -18.79 19.85
N GLY A 193 -19.46 -19.28 19.30
CA GLY A 193 -20.21 -20.42 19.81
C GLY A 193 -21.00 -20.19 21.10
N HIS A 194 -20.92 -19.01 21.71
CA HIS A 194 -21.76 -18.61 22.83
C HIS A 194 -23.10 -18.08 22.36
N ARG A 195 -24.18 -18.44 23.06
CA ARG A 195 -25.51 -17.90 22.78
C ARG A 195 -25.68 -16.52 23.38
N LEU A 196 -26.31 -15.65 22.60
CA LEU A 196 -26.81 -14.35 22.99
C LEU A 196 -28.31 -14.29 22.72
N ALA A 197 -29.06 -13.81 23.71
CA ALA A 197 -30.47 -13.48 23.56
C ALA A 197 -30.63 -12.23 22.69
N ASP A 198 -31.85 -12.04 22.17
CA ASP A 198 -32.23 -10.89 21.35
C ASP A 198 -31.41 -10.77 20.05
N PRO A 199 -31.53 -11.76 19.15
CA PRO A 199 -30.83 -11.74 17.85
C PRO A 199 -31.28 -10.60 16.94
N ASP A 200 -32.43 -9.99 17.21
CA ASP A 200 -33.03 -8.92 16.41
C ASP A 200 -32.35 -7.56 16.60
N SER A 201 -31.70 -7.33 17.74
CA SER A 201 -31.00 -6.06 18.01
C SER A 201 -29.56 -6.01 17.48
N PHE A 202 -29.07 -7.09 16.85
CA PHE A 202 -27.72 -7.13 16.31
C PHE A 202 -27.48 -6.06 15.25
N ARG A 203 -26.41 -5.29 15.41
CA ARG A 203 -25.94 -4.33 14.41
C ARG A 203 -24.43 -4.16 14.46
N VAL A 204 -23.82 -4.04 13.28
CA VAL A 204 -22.43 -3.60 13.13
C VAL A 204 -22.35 -2.11 13.44
N LEU A 205 -21.42 -1.73 14.32
CA LEU A 205 -21.15 -0.36 14.70
C LEU A 205 -20.08 0.27 13.80
N ALA A 206 -18.98 -0.47 13.59
CA ALA A 206 -17.84 0.01 12.83
C ALA A 206 -16.94 -1.17 12.40
N GLN A 207 -16.14 -0.95 11.36
CA GLN A 207 -15.06 -1.84 10.95
C GLN A 207 -13.78 -1.03 10.70
N LYS A 208 -12.63 -1.60 11.06
CA LYS A 208 -11.31 -1.02 10.75
C LYS A 208 -10.36 -2.07 10.20
N SER A 209 -9.72 -1.79 9.07
CA SER A 209 -8.68 -2.65 8.52
C SER A 209 -7.48 -2.74 9.46
N TRP A 210 -6.84 -3.91 9.49
CA TRP A 210 -5.54 -4.08 10.15
C TRP A 210 -4.43 -3.32 9.41
N ASP A 211 -4.62 -2.96 8.14
CA ASP A 211 -3.69 -2.08 7.44
C ASP A 211 -3.77 -0.64 7.96
N GLN A 212 -2.69 -0.17 8.57
CA GLN A 212 -2.57 1.18 9.14
C GLN A 212 -1.90 2.19 8.19
N ARG A 213 -1.49 1.79 6.98
CA ARG A 213 -0.69 2.64 6.08
C ARG A 213 -1.50 3.75 5.39
N GLY A 214 -2.82 3.71 5.52
CA GLY A 214 -3.74 4.68 4.93
C GLY A 214 -4.24 4.24 3.55
N LYS A 215 -5.46 4.68 3.23
CA LYS A 215 -6.23 4.31 2.03
C LYS A 215 -5.55 4.65 0.69
N PHE A 216 -4.50 5.48 0.71
CA PHE A 216 -3.79 5.90 -0.50
C PHE A 216 -2.34 5.40 -0.56
N SER A 217 -1.92 4.54 0.36
CA SER A 217 -0.56 3.97 0.45
C SER A 217 -0.14 3.20 -0.81
N THR A 218 1.17 3.21 -1.09
CA THR A 218 1.77 2.53 -2.26
C THR A 218 2.17 1.08 -2.02
N GLU A 219 2.35 0.66 -0.76
CA GLU A 219 2.92 -0.64 -0.39
C GLU A 219 1.88 -1.78 -0.36
N PHE A 220 0.82 -1.60 -1.13
CA PHE A 220 -0.26 -2.56 -1.20
C PHE A 220 0.19 -3.79 -2.00
N ASN A 221 0.07 -4.99 -1.41
CA ASN A 221 0.33 -6.22 -2.15
C ASN A 221 -0.99 -6.72 -2.78
N PRO A 222 -1.21 -6.55 -4.10
CA PRO A 222 -2.38 -7.11 -4.80
C PRO A 222 -2.55 -8.61 -4.63
N CYS A 223 -1.46 -9.32 -4.38
CA CYS A 223 -1.39 -10.76 -4.56
C CYS A 223 -1.78 -11.57 -3.32
N VAL A 224 -2.13 -10.93 -2.20
CA VAL A 224 -2.62 -11.64 -1.02
C VAL A 224 -4.14 -11.80 -1.07
N ALA A 225 -4.66 -12.89 -0.50
CA ALA A 225 -6.06 -13.28 -0.65
C ALA A 225 -7.06 -12.25 -0.09
N VAL A 226 -6.67 -11.58 1.00
CA VAL A 226 -7.48 -10.51 1.62
C VAL A 226 -6.59 -9.27 1.75
N PRO A 227 -6.41 -8.51 0.67
CA PRO A 227 -5.33 -7.53 0.60
C PRO A 227 -5.67 -6.23 1.33
N PHE A 228 -6.94 -5.99 1.66
CA PHE A 228 -7.40 -4.90 2.54
C PHE A 228 -7.79 -5.38 3.93
N GLY A 229 -7.49 -6.64 4.26
CA GLY A 229 -7.88 -7.25 5.52
C GLY A 229 -6.76 -8.11 6.13
N PRO A 230 -7.05 -8.79 7.24
CA PRO A 230 -8.35 -8.79 7.91
C PRO A 230 -8.71 -7.43 8.54
N TRP A 231 -9.96 -7.25 8.93
CA TRP A 231 -10.46 -6.06 9.62
C TRP A 231 -11.09 -6.47 10.93
N ASP A 232 -10.99 -5.59 11.91
CA ASP A 232 -11.77 -5.74 13.12
C ASP A 232 -13.22 -5.30 12.88
N THR A 233 -14.19 -6.05 13.41
CA THR A 233 -15.61 -5.72 13.39
C THR A 233 -16.12 -5.45 14.80
N LEU A 234 -16.49 -4.19 15.07
CA LEU A 234 -17.18 -3.81 16.29
C LEU A 234 -18.69 -3.90 16.05
N ALA A 235 -19.39 -4.67 16.87
CA ALA A 235 -20.83 -4.89 16.78
C ALA A 235 -21.50 -4.77 18.16
N ARG A 236 -22.83 -4.65 18.15
CA ARG A 236 -23.62 -4.63 19.38
C ARG A 236 -24.96 -5.35 19.24
N THR A 237 -25.48 -5.78 20.38
CA THR A 237 -26.90 -6.04 20.61
C THR A 237 -27.46 -4.99 21.58
N GLN A 238 -28.67 -5.18 22.08
CA GLN A 238 -29.21 -4.39 23.17
C GLN A 238 -28.44 -4.61 24.49
N THR A 239 -27.80 -5.78 24.66
CA THR A 239 -27.22 -6.21 25.94
C THR A 239 -25.70 -6.44 25.90
N LYS A 240 -25.09 -6.45 24.71
CA LYS A 240 -23.65 -6.72 24.54
C LYS A 240 -22.99 -5.80 23.51
N ILE A 241 -21.72 -5.51 23.75
CA ILE A 241 -20.76 -5.03 22.73
C ILE A 241 -19.84 -6.19 22.39
N MET A 242 -19.46 -6.32 21.12
CA MET A 242 -18.61 -7.39 20.61
C MET A 242 -17.54 -6.82 19.68
N ILE A 243 -16.34 -7.41 19.71
CA ILE A 243 -15.24 -7.12 18.77
C ILE A 243 -14.77 -8.44 18.16
N ASN A 244 -14.87 -8.60 16.84
CA ASN A 244 -14.49 -9.82 16.10
C ASN A 244 -15.17 -11.10 16.61
N GLY A 245 -16.43 -11.00 17.04
CA GLY A 245 -17.11 -12.11 17.71
C GLY A 245 -16.78 -12.24 19.20
N GLU A 246 -15.77 -11.58 19.74
CA GLU A 246 -15.52 -11.64 21.18
C GLU A 246 -16.45 -10.69 21.96
N GLN A 247 -17.15 -11.19 22.98
CA GLN A 247 -17.99 -10.36 23.85
C GLN A 247 -17.15 -9.50 24.81
N LEU A 248 -17.42 -8.20 24.84
CA LEU A 248 -16.80 -7.27 25.78
C LEU A 248 -17.63 -7.14 27.05
N ASN A 249 -16.95 -7.02 28.19
CA ASN A 249 -17.59 -6.60 29.44
C ASN A 249 -17.80 -5.07 29.43
N ALA A 250 -18.68 -4.61 28.55
CA ALA A 250 -18.97 -3.20 28.35
C ALA A 250 -20.47 -2.94 28.42
N ASP A 251 -20.84 -1.77 28.95
CA ASP A 251 -22.22 -1.31 28.95
C ASP A 251 -22.64 -0.78 27.56
N PRO A 252 -23.60 -1.42 26.86
CA PRO A 252 -23.95 -1.04 25.48
C PRO A 252 -24.62 0.33 25.32
N GLU A 253 -25.16 0.90 26.40
CA GLU A 253 -25.84 2.19 26.37
C GLU A 253 -24.86 3.36 26.45
N THR A 254 -23.76 3.18 27.20
CA THR A 254 -22.76 4.23 27.47
C THR A 254 -21.40 3.99 26.81
N PHE A 255 -21.27 2.93 26.02
CA PHE A 255 -20.04 2.57 25.31
C PHE A 255 -19.54 3.66 24.37
N THR A 256 -18.27 4.03 24.52
CA THR A 256 -17.55 4.95 23.64
C THR A 256 -16.13 4.45 23.41
N VAL A 257 -15.69 4.37 22.15
CA VAL A 257 -14.30 3.99 21.82
C VAL A 257 -13.36 5.11 22.27
N VAL A 258 -12.27 4.74 22.94
CA VAL A 258 -11.20 5.66 23.36
C VAL A 258 -9.99 5.50 22.44
N ARG A 259 -9.55 4.26 22.20
CA ARG A 259 -8.46 3.94 21.27
C ARG A 259 -8.75 2.60 20.61
N TRP A 260 -8.62 2.52 19.29
CA TRP A 260 -8.75 1.26 18.57
C TRP A 260 -7.61 1.12 17.57
N MET A 261 -6.65 0.26 17.93
CA MET A 261 -5.55 -0.23 17.10
C MET A 261 -5.98 -1.58 16.51
N PRO A 262 -6.43 -1.62 15.25
CA PRO A 262 -7.01 -2.82 14.67
C PRO A 262 -6.06 -4.02 14.73
N GLY A 263 -6.57 -5.16 15.18
CA GLY A 263 -5.79 -6.40 15.33
C GLY A 263 -4.80 -6.42 16.51
N SER A 264 -4.69 -5.34 17.27
CA SER A 264 -3.77 -5.22 18.41
C SER A 264 -4.51 -4.91 19.71
N LEU A 265 -5.32 -3.85 19.75
CA LEU A 265 -5.87 -3.29 20.98
C LEU A 265 -7.19 -2.53 20.77
N LEU A 266 -8.13 -2.70 21.70
CA LEU A 266 -9.29 -1.82 21.87
C LEU A 266 -9.36 -1.31 23.31
N SER A 267 -9.51 0.00 23.49
CA SER A 267 -9.87 0.64 24.76
C SER A 267 -11.15 1.45 24.59
N TRP A 268 -11.97 1.46 25.63
CA TRP A 268 -13.28 2.10 25.61
C TRP A 268 -13.62 2.68 26.98
N ARG A 269 -14.56 3.61 26.98
CA ARG A 269 -15.17 4.15 28.19
C ARG A 269 -16.65 3.81 28.22
N ASP A 270 -17.13 3.45 29.40
CA ASP A 270 -18.54 3.29 29.68
C ASP A 270 -18.87 3.79 31.10
N LYS A 271 -20.10 3.58 31.57
CA LYS A 271 -20.55 3.99 32.92
C LYS A 271 -19.70 3.43 34.07
N SER A 272 -18.95 2.35 33.84
CA SER A 272 -18.07 1.73 34.83
C SER A 272 -16.61 2.20 34.74
N GLY A 273 -16.27 3.05 33.78
CA GLY A 273 -14.97 3.71 33.67
C GLY A 273 -14.26 3.45 32.35
N LEU A 274 -12.92 3.57 32.36
CA LEU A 274 -12.05 3.27 31.23
C LEU A 274 -11.62 1.79 31.29
N HIS A 275 -11.71 1.10 30.16
CA HIS A 275 -11.37 -0.31 30.01
C HIS A 275 -10.45 -0.52 28.82
N ARG A 276 -9.77 -1.66 28.81
CA ARG A 276 -8.77 -2.02 27.82
C ARG A 276 -8.78 -3.52 27.55
N LYS A 277 -8.74 -3.91 26.27
CA LYS A 277 -8.66 -5.30 25.80
C LYS A 277 -7.56 -5.42 24.74
N VAL A 278 -6.56 -6.24 25.03
CA VAL A 278 -5.55 -6.67 24.03
C VAL A 278 -6.19 -7.75 23.17
N LEU A 279 -6.22 -7.52 21.86
CA LEU A 279 -6.72 -8.48 20.87
C LEU A 279 -5.61 -9.46 20.48
N ASN A 280 -4.39 -8.95 20.27
CA ASN A 280 -3.22 -9.77 19.97
C ASN A 280 -1.95 -9.13 20.55
N GLN A 281 -1.30 -9.81 21.50
CA GLN A 281 -0.08 -9.30 22.14
C GLN A 281 1.09 -9.21 21.15
N GLY A 282 1.23 -10.17 20.23
CA GLY A 282 2.32 -10.17 19.26
C GLY A 282 2.23 -9.01 18.26
N ASN A 283 1.02 -8.63 17.85
CA ASN A 283 0.82 -7.44 17.01
C ASN A 283 1.11 -6.17 17.79
N LEU A 284 0.59 -6.06 19.02
CA LEU A 284 0.87 -4.92 19.91
C LEU A 284 2.38 -4.74 20.17
N ASP A 285 3.12 -5.83 20.36
CA ASP A 285 4.57 -5.79 20.58
C ASP A 285 5.34 -5.47 19.29
N LYS A 286 4.90 -5.97 18.13
CA LYS A 286 5.48 -5.61 16.82
C LYS A 286 5.36 -4.11 16.56
N ASP A 287 4.20 -3.53 16.88
CA ASP A 287 3.94 -2.11 16.77
C ASP A 287 4.92 -1.27 17.62
N MET A 288 5.39 -1.82 18.75
CA MET A 288 6.33 -1.15 19.66
C MET A 288 7.82 -1.39 19.31
N ALA A 289 8.21 -2.57 18.83
CA ALA A 289 9.61 -3.02 18.89
C ALA A 289 10.44 -2.83 17.60
N LYS A 290 9.85 -2.74 16.40
CA LYS A 290 10.63 -2.83 15.13
C LYS A 290 10.08 -2.07 13.92
N ASN A 291 9.09 -1.19 14.07
CA ASN A 291 8.52 -0.56 12.88
C ASN A 291 9.40 0.58 12.35
N CYS A 292 10.14 0.29 11.27
CA CYS A 292 10.71 1.26 10.33
C CYS A 292 9.63 2.03 9.54
N ALA A 293 8.37 1.98 9.98
CA ALA A 293 7.23 2.65 9.38
C ALA A 293 7.44 4.17 9.39
N THR A 294 6.95 4.85 8.36
CA THR A 294 7.13 6.30 8.23
C THR A 294 6.36 7.07 9.30
N PHE A 295 5.13 6.62 9.62
CA PHE A 295 4.37 7.04 10.79
C PHE A 295 4.09 5.83 11.67
N GLY A 296 4.36 5.95 12.97
CA GLY A 296 4.01 4.96 13.99
C GLY A 296 2.85 5.47 14.82
N VAL A 297 1.70 4.79 14.80
CA VAL A 297 0.53 5.18 15.58
C VAL A 297 0.34 4.17 16.72
N GLN A 298 0.94 4.45 17.88
CA GLN A 298 0.95 3.53 19.02
C GLN A 298 -0.29 3.73 19.92
N GLU A 299 -0.30 3.11 21.10
CA GLU A 299 -1.41 3.24 22.05
C GLU A 299 -1.52 4.67 22.60
N HIS A 300 -0.39 5.30 22.90
CA HIS A 300 -0.33 6.60 23.59
C HIS A 300 0.38 7.70 22.79
N ASP A 301 1.20 7.32 21.81
CA ASP A 301 2.06 8.25 21.10
C ASP A 301 1.95 8.06 19.59
N VAL A 302 2.18 9.16 18.86
CA VAL A 302 2.40 9.13 17.42
C VAL A 302 3.88 9.45 17.18
N SER A 303 4.55 8.65 16.36
CA SER A 303 5.92 8.89 15.95
C SER A 303 6.05 9.00 14.44
N TRP A 304 7.17 9.55 13.98
CA TRP A 304 7.53 9.57 12.58
C TRP A 304 9.00 9.18 12.37
N ARG A 305 9.32 8.66 11.18
CA ARG A 305 10.68 8.23 10.83
C ARG A 305 11.55 9.43 10.42
N LYS A 306 12.51 9.77 11.28
CA LYS A 306 13.48 10.85 11.09
C LYS A 306 14.77 10.35 10.44
N GLY A 307 15.24 11.06 9.41
CA GLY A 307 16.54 10.80 8.78
C GLY A 307 16.60 9.46 7.99
N PRO A 308 17.80 9.02 7.59
CA PRO A 308 17.97 7.86 6.70
C PRO A 308 17.85 6.51 7.44
N LYS A 309 18.16 6.47 8.74
CA LYS A 309 18.02 5.27 9.58
C LYS A 309 16.57 5.12 10.06
N CYS A 310 16.16 3.93 10.53
CA CYS A 310 14.86 3.73 11.18
C CYS A 310 14.75 4.39 12.56
N GLN A 311 15.22 5.63 12.69
CA GLN A 311 15.09 6.43 13.90
C GLN A 311 13.68 7.01 13.93
N GLN A 312 12.99 6.83 15.06
CA GLN A 312 11.66 7.36 15.29
C GLN A 312 11.75 8.60 16.18
N GLU A 313 10.97 9.62 15.88
CA GLU A 313 10.79 10.82 16.70
C GLU A 313 9.30 10.96 17.07
N ILE A 314 9.00 11.18 18.35
CA ILE A 314 7.62 11.33 18.85
C ILE A 314 7.09 12.71 18.48
N LEU A 315 5.86 12.76 17.98
CA LEU A 315 5.09 13.97 17.75
C LEU A 315 4.34 14.34 19.03
N PRO A 316 4.71 15.45 19.71
CA PRO A 316 4.16 15.76 21.03
C PRO A 316 2.69 16.20 20.94
N GLY A 317 1.87 15.70 21.87
CA GLY A 317 0.50 16.19 22.11
C GLY A 317 -0.53 15.77 21.06
N LEU A 318 -0.22 14.79 20.20
CA LEU A 318 -1.19 14.24 19.26
C LEU A 318 -1.97 13.10 19.92
N ASP A 319 -3.29 13.11 19.72
CA ASP A 319 -4.14 11.96 20.06
C ASP A 319 -4.00 10.92 18.93
N PRO A 320 -3.45 9.71 19.22
CA PRO A 320 -3.27 8.67 18.21
C PRO A 320 -4.56 8.21 17.54
N GLU A 321 -5.73 8.37 18.18
CA GLU A 321 -7.03 7.98 17.60
C GLU A 321 -7.54 8.98 16.55
N GLN A 322 -7.10 10.24 16.63
CA GLN A 322 -7.44 11.32 15.69
C GLN A 322 -6.34 11.54 14.63
N PHE A 323 -5.26 10.76 14.69
CA PHE A 323 -4.17 10.81 13.71
C PHE A 323 -4.41 9.77 12.62
N HIS A 324 -4.60 10.23 11.40
CA HIS A 324 -5.00 9.40 10.27
C HIS A 324 -3.91 9.39 9.20
N PRO A 325 -3.08 8.34 9.12
CA PRO A 325 -2.25 8.11 7.95
C PRO A 325 -3.12 8.06 6.68
N LEU A 326 -2.79 8.90 5.71
CA LEU A 326 -3.48 8.97 4.43
C LEU A 326 -2.71 8.17 3.38
N SER A 327 -1.39 8.24 3.44
CA SER A 327 -0.43 7.55 2.59
C SER A 327 0.83 7.20 3.39
N LYS A 328 1.85 6.62 2.74
CA LYS A 328 3.14 6.31 3.40
C LYS A 328 3.82 7.55 3.99
N THR A 329 3.62 8.73 3.40
CA THR A 329 4.35 9.96 3.77
C THR A 329 3.44 11.10 4.21
N VAL A 330 2.12 10.94 4.10
CA VAL A 330 1.16 11.98 4.47
C VAL A 330 0.17 11.44 5.51
N ALA A 331 -0.04 12.20 6.57
CA ALA A 331 -1.07 11.94 7.57
C ALA A 331 -1.82 13.23 7.92
N GLN A 332 -3.06 13.09 8.38
CA GLN A 332 -3.88 14.21 8.86
C GLN A 332 -4.16 14.08 10.35
N TYR A 333 -4.09 15.22 11.05
CA TYR A 333 -4.63 15.39 12.39
C TYR A 333 -5.31 16.75 12.47
N GLN A 334 -6.63 16.75 12.67
CA GLN A 334 -7.45 17.96 12.65
C GLN A 334 -7.23 18.76 11.35
N ASP A 335 -6.90 20.05 11.46
CA ASP A 335 -6.63 20.97 10.36
C ASP A 335 -5.19 20.93 9.86
N LYS A 336 -4.39 19.92 10.23
CA LYS A 336 -2.97 19.82 9.86
C LYS A 336 -2.66 18.56 9.06
N LEU A 337 -1.82 18.73 8.05
CA LEU A 337 -1.18 17.65 7.33
C LEU A 337 0.29 17.52 7.76
N TYR A 338 0.66 16.32 8.15
CA TYR A 338 2.02 15.91 8.50
C TYR A 338 2.59 15.24 7.26
N VAL A 339 3.64 15.84 6.68
CA VAL A 339 4.19 15.44 5.39
C VAL A 339 5.67 15.13 5.52
N ILE A 340 6.04 13.89 5.24
CA ILE A 340 7.42 13.44 5.24
C ILE A 340 7.97 13.60 3.83
N LYS A 341 8.97 14.46 3.68
CA LYS A 341 9.67 14.71 2.42
C LYS A 341 11.13 14.29 2.54
N LYS A 342 11.76 13.98 1.41
CA LYS A 342 13.20 13.78 1.36
C LYS A 342 13.93 15.12 1.19
N THR A 343 15.04 15.29 1.90
CA THR A 343 16.00 16.36 1.61
C THR A 343 16.70 16.09 0.28
N GLU A 344 17.51 17.06 -0.18
CA GLU A 344 18.32 16.92 -1.39
C GLU A 344 19.26 15.69 -1.35
N PHE A 345 19.62 15.19 -0.15
CA PHE A 345 20.45 14.01 0.08
C PHE A 345 19.69 12.81 0.68
N GLY A 346 18.36 12.79 0.52
CA GLY A 346 17.54 11.62 0.81
C GLY A 346 17.19 11.39 2.29
N GLU A 347 17.40 12.38 3.15
CA GLU A 347 17.03 12.30 4.56
C GLU A 347 15.55 12.66 4.74
N ASN A 348 14.83 11.94 5.61
CA ASN A 348 13.45 12.28 5.92
C ASN A 348 13.38 13.58 6.75
N LYS A 349 12.58 14.53 6.27
CA LYS A 349 12.19 15.77 6.93
C LYS A 349 10.67 15.83 7.04
N LEU A 350 10.18 16.21 8.22
CA LEU A 350 8.76 16.46 8.45
C LEU A 350 8.43 17.94 8.21
N ASP A 351 7.48 18.18 7.32
CA ASP A 351 6.80 19.46 7.16
C ASP A 351 5.38 19.35 7.73
N ILE A 352 4.90 20.42 8.39
CA ILE A 352 3.53 20.51 8.90
C ILE A 352 2.80 21.62 8.14
N VAL A 353 1.71 21.28 7.49
CA VAL A 353 0.90 22.18 6.67
C VAL A 353 -0.44 22.41 7.37
N THR A 354 -0.87 23.66 7.48
CA THR A 354 -2.23 23.98 7.98
C THR A 354 -3.20 24.08 6.81
N LEU A 355 -4.35 23.43 6.93
CA LEU A 355 -5.43 23.49 5.95
C LEU A 355 -6.08 24.87 5.98
N ASP A 356 -6.38 25.43 4.81
CA ASP A 356 -7.08 26.70 4.68
C ASP A 356 -8.57 26.60 5.06
N ASN A 357 -9.08 25.37 5.13
CA ASN A 357 -10.37 24.99 5.67
C ASN A 357 -10.15 24.00 6.84
N PRO A 358 -10.36 24.41 8.10
CA PRO A 358 -10.10 23.54 9.24
C PRO A 358 -11.06 22.35 9.34
N ASN A 359 -12.18 22.39 8.61
CA ASN A 359 -13.17 21.31 8.56
C ASN A 359 -12.95 20.36 7.35
N LEU A 360 -11.91 20.58 6.54
CA LEU A 360 -11.62 19.73 5.40
C LEU A 360 -11.02 18.40 5.88
N VAL A 361 -11.69 17.30 5.55
CA VAL A 361 -11.14 15.95 5.70
C VAL A 361 -10.54 15.54 4.37
N ILE A 362 -9.29 15.09 4.37
CA ILE A 362 -8.62 14.58 3.17
C ILE A 362 -9.01 13.12 2.97
N ASP A 363 -9.92 12.86 2.03
CA ASP A 363 -10.46 11.54 1.76
C ASP A 363 -10.42 11.15 0.26
N LYS A 364 -9.87 12.03 -0.57
CA LYS A 364 -9.60 11.85 -2.01
C LYS A 364 -8.12 12.08 -2.31
N ARG A 365 -7.69 11.75 -3.53
CA ARG A 365 -6.36 12.16 -4.02
C ARG A 365 -6.31 13.63 -4.45
N PHE A 366 -7.44 14.20 -4.89
CA PHE A 366 -7.59 15.63 -5.15
C PHE A 366 -8.68 16.20 -4.23
N ASN A 367 -8.31 17.06 -3.29
CA ASN A 367 -9.21 17.71 -2.34
C ASN A 367 -9.19 19.22 -2.54
N ALA A 368 -10.35 19.85 -2.34
CA ALA A 368 -10.52 21.29 -2.47
C ALA A 368 -10.70 21.93 -1.09
N GLY A 369 -9.82 22.86 -0.77
CA GLY A 369 -9.92 23.80 0.33
C GLY A 369 -10.80 25.00 -0.02
N ARG A 370 -10.55 26.14 0.63
CA ARG A 370 -11.22 27.41 0.30
C ARG A 370 -10.61 28.07 -0.93
N THR A 371 -9.28 28.13 -0.95
CA THR A 371 -8.45 28.74 -1.99
C THR A 371 -7.24 27.86 -2.33
N HIS A 372 -7.17 26.65 -1.80
CA HIS A 372 -6.10 25.70 -2.07
C HIS A 372 -6.61 24.36 -2.60
N GLY A 373 -5.83 23.75 -3.49
CA GLY A 373 -5.97 22.33 -3.81
C GLY A 373 -4.91 21.50 -3.08
N TYR A 374 -5.32 20.36 -2.52
CA TYR A 374 -4.45 19.40 -1.83
C TYR A 374 -4.42 18.09 -2.60
N LEU A 375 -3.24 17.72 -3.10
CA LEU A 375 -3.03 16.59 -4.00
C LEU A 375 -2.13 15.54 -3.35
N LEU A 376 -2.67 14.35 -3.11
CA LEU A 376 -1.88 13.19 -2.72
C LEU A 376 -1.21 12.62 -3.96
N THR A 377 0.07 12.98 -4.14
CA THR A 377 0.86 12.63 -5.31
C THR A 377 1.51 11.27 -5.16
N LYS A 378 1.69 10.59 -6.28
CA LYS A 378 2.56 9.44 -6.43
C LYS A 378 3.55 9.72 -7.54
N LEU A 379 4.83 9.66 -7.22
CA LEU A 379 5.89 9.86 -8.19
C LEU A 379 6.63 8.55 -8.39
N PRO A 380 6.78 8.06 -9.64
CA PRO A 380 7.70 6.98 -9.91
C PRO A 380 9.11 7.50 -9.71
N VAL A 381 9.71 7.10 -8.59
CA VAL A 381 11.09 7.38 -8.22
C VAL A 381 11.78 6.02 -8.20
N ASP A 382 12.48 5.72 -9.29
CA ASP A 382 13.51 4.67 -9.30
C ASP A 382 12.99 3.25 -9.38
N GLY A 383 11.89 3.08 -10.12
CA GLY A 383 11.19 1.80 -10.23
C GLY A 383 10.33 1.48 -9.01
N GLU A 384 10.39 2.32 -7.97
CA GLU A 384 9.45 2.34 -6.85
C GLU A 384 8.57 3.59 -6.94
N GLU A 385 7.37 3.54 -6.37
CA GLU A 385 6.45 4.67 -6.38
C GLU A 385 6.40 5.32 -4.99
N GLU A 386 6.77 6.59 -4.90
CA GLU A 386 6.81 7.36 -3.65
C GLU A 386 5.57 8.23 -3.48
N ASP A 387 4.98 8.18 -2.29
CA ASP A 387 3.89 9.08 -1.90
C ASP A 387 4.41 10.49 -1.58
N GLY A 388 3.59 11.50 -1.87
CA GLY A 388 3.85 12.88 -1.50
C GLY A 388 2.59 13.74 -1.40
N LEU A 389 2.80 15.03 -1.13
CA LEU A 389 1.75 16.04 -1.11
C LEU A 389 2.17 17.23 -1.97
N GLN A 390 1.34 17.57 -2.95
CA GLN A 390 1.41 18.83 -3.67
C GLN A 390 0.25 19.74 -3.23
N ILE A 391 0.55 21.02 -3.02
CA ILE A 391 -0.42 22.05 -2.64
C ILE A 391 -0.30 23.19 -3.63
N PHE A 392 -1.43 23.76 -4.05
CA PHE A 392 -1.44 24.93 -4.91
C PHE A 392 -2.56 25.89 -4.53
N GLU A 393 -2.36 27.18 -4.81
CA GLU A 393 -3.39 28.20 -4.68
C GLU A 393 -4.26 28.27 -5.95
N SER A 394 -5.58 28.30 -5.77
CA SER A 394 -6.56 28.50 -6.84
C SER A 394 -6.90 29.99 -7.02
N SER A 395 -7.38 30.37 -8.20
CA SER A 395 -7.77 31.75 -8.52
C SER A 395 -9.15 32.16 -7.97
N GLY A 396 -9.79 31.27 -7.24
CA GLY A 396 -11.13 31.40 -6.69
C GLY A 396 -11.53 30.09 -5.99
N PRO A 397 -12.81 29.94 -5.59
CA PRO A 397 -13.29 28.70 -5.00
C PRO A 397 -13.06 27.51 -5.93
N LEU A 398 -12.37 26.48 -5.42
CA LEU A 398 -12.06 25.29 -6.20
C LEU A 398 -13.22 24.30 -6.16
N ILE A 399 -13.70 23.90 -7.33
CA ILE A 399 -14.84 22.98 -7.49
C ILE A 399 -14.34 21.68 -8.11
N LEU A 400 -14.43 20.58 -7.36
CA LEU A 400 -14.10 19.25 -7.88
C LEU A 400 -15.19 18.79 -8.84
N LEU A 401 -14.78 18.28 -10.00
CA LEU A 401 -15.68 17.69 -10.99
C LEU A 401 -15.89 16.18 -10.75
N ASP A 402 -15.04 15.57 -9.91
CA ASP A 402 -15.22 14.21 -9.40
C ASP A 402 -15.83 14.22 -7.99
N TYR A 403 -17.12 13.89 -7.93
CA TYR A 403 -17.88 13.93 -6.68
C TYR A 403 -17.72 12.67 -5.85
N ARG A 404 -17.34 11.53 -6.44
CA ARG A 404 -17.31 10.26 -5.71
C ARG A 404 -15.97 10.07 -5.02
N VAL A 405 -16.00 9.75 -3.74
CA VAL A 405 -14.83 9.23 -3.03
C VAL A 405 -14.67 7.76 -3.42
N PRO A 406 -13.57 7.33 -4.04
CA PRO A 406 -13.38 5.91 -4.34
C PRO A 406 -13.34 5.13 -3.03
N GLY A 407 -13.91 3.92 -2.99
CA GLY A 407 -13.69 3.02 -1.85
C GLY A 407 -12.21 2.61 -1.76
N GLU A 408 -11.77 2.03 -0.64
CA GLU A 408 -10.38 1.56 -0.49
C GLU A 408 -10.00 0.60 -1.63
N ARG A 409 -10.79 -0.45 -1.86
CA ARG A 409 -10.62 -1.33 -3.03
C ARG A 409 -10.44 -0.55 -4.33
N GLU A 410 -11.33 0.39 -4.64
CA GLU A 410 -11.32 1.19 -5.88
C GLU A 410 -10.11 2.14 -5.98
N ALA A 411 -9.62 2.65 -4.86
CA ALA A 411 -8.39 3.44 -4.79
C ALA A 411 -7.14 2.61 -5.15
N HIS A 412 -7.28 1.28 -5.19
CA HIS A 412 -6.25 0.28 -5.45
C HIS A 412 -6.57 -0.65 -6.63
N LEU A 413 -7.63 -0.38 -7.42
CA LEU A 413 -7.96 -1.15 -8.65
C LEU A 413 -7.17 -0.63 -9.88
N GLY A 414 -6.46 -1.54 -10.55
CA GLY A 414 -5.76 -1.32 -11.84
C GLY A 414 -4.28 -1.74 -11.81
N ASP A 415 -3.66 -1.95 -12.98
CA ASP A 415 -2.21 -2.22 -13.10
C ASP A 415 -1.35 -1.02 -12.62
N SER A 416 -1.98 0.15 -12.43
CA SER A 416 -1.43 1.29 -11.71
C SER A 416 -2.56 2.13 -11.12
N PRO A 417 -3.05 1.81 -9.91
CA PRO A 417 -4.29 2.38 -9.36
C PRO A 417 -4.21 3.88 -9.02
N HIS A 418 -3.03 4.47 -9.22
CA HIS A 418 -2.69 5.84 -8.91
C HIS A 418 -2.73 6.76 -10.12
N TYR A 419 -2.62 6.25 -11.35
CA TYR A 419 -2.68 7.07 -12.57
C TYR A 419 -4.11 7.25 -13.08
N LYS A 420 -5.02 7.71 -12.21
CA LYS A 420 -6.37 8.12 -12.61
C LYS A 420 -6.39 9.64 -12.81
N LYS A 421 -7.28 10.14 -13.66
CA LYS A 421 -7.42 11.59 -13.87
C LYS A 421 -8.53 12.16 -13.00
N TRP A 422 -8.15 13.06 -12.09
CA TRP A 422 -9.05 13.87 -11.29
C TRP A 422 -9.13 15.28 -11.88
N TYR A 423 -10.32 15.86 -11.83
CA TYR A 423 -10.58 17.15 -12.46
C TYR A 423 -11.21 18.13 -11.48
N ALA A 424 -10.84 19.40 -11.63
CA ALA A 424 -11.44 20.50 -10.92
C ALA A 424 -11.46 21.76 -11.79
N HIS A 425 -12.19 22.78 -11.37
CA HIS A 425 -12.05 24.11 -11.95
C HIS A 425 -12.18 25.17 -10.86
N ASP A 426 -11.66 26.36 -11.13
CA ASP A 426 -11.95 27.57 -10.37
C ASP A 426 -12.58 28.63 -11.28
N ASP A 427 -12.40 29.91 -10.95
CA ASP A 427 -12.95 31.03 -11.74
C ASP A 427 -12.19 31.29 -13.05
N ARG A 428 -10.97 30.77 -13.22
CA ARG A 428 -10.09 31.08 -14.37
C ARG A 428 -9.51 29.85 -15.07
N TYR A 429 -9.35 28.74 -14.34
CA TYR A 429 -8.61 27.58 -14.78
C TYR A 429 -9.39 26.28 -14.62
N VAL A 430 -9.07 25.33 -15.50
CA VAL A 430 -9.40 23.91 -15.34
C VAL A 430 -8.12 23.18 -14.91
N TYR A 431 -8.29 22.25 -13.99
CA TYR A 431 -7.22 21.44 -13.43
C TYR A 431 -7.42 19.97 -13.81
N ALA A 432 -6.36 19.32 -14.25
CA ALA A 432 -6.31 17.88 -14.46
C ALA A 432 -5.13 17.31 -13.67
N PHE A 433 -5.39 16.37 -12.78
CA PHE A 433 -4.38 15.72 -11.97
C PHE A 433 -4.38 14.23 -12.29
N ASP A 434 -3.26 13.68 -12.73
CA ASP A 434 -3.15 12.26 -13.08
C ASP A 434 -2.66 11.38 -11.92
N GLY A 435 -2.59 11.92 -10.70
CA GLY A 435 -2.01 11.22 -9.55
C GLY A 435 -0.54 11.51 -9.33
N SER A 436 0.19 11.99 -10.33
CA SER A 436 1.62 12.33 -10.25
C SER A 436 1.90 13.80 -10.56
N GLN A 437 1.18 14.36 -11.53
CA GLN A 437 1.36 15.68 -12.08
C GLN A 437 0.02 16.41 -12.14
N LEU A 438 0.00 17.63 -11.61
CA LEU A 438 -1.08 18.57 -11.81
C LEU A 438 -0.85 19.37 -13.09
N TRP A 439 -1.90 19.53 -13.88
CA TRP A 439 -1.97 20.36 -15.06
C TRP A 439 -3.01 21.44 -14.86
N ARG A 440 -2.72 22.67 -15.32
CA ARG A 440 -3.63 23.80 -15.20
C ARG A 440 -3.79 24.50 -16.56
N TYR A 441 -5.04 24.62 -17.01
CA TYR A 441 -5.38 25.19 -18.30
C TYR A 441 -6.19 26.47 -18.13
N PRO A 442 -5.76 27.62 -18.67
CA PRO A 442 -6.62 28.79 -18.81
C PRO A 442 -7.89 28.41 -19.57
N THR A 443 -9.06 28.90 -19.14
CA THR A 443 -10.33 28.53 -19.77
C THR A 443 -11.30 29.73 -19.78
N PRO A 444 -11.84 30.14 -20.94
CA PRO A 444 -12.71 31.33 -21.05
C PRO A 444 -14.07 31.17 -20.35
N ASN A 445 -14.52 29.93 -20.11
CA ASN A 445 -15.73 29.64 -19.35
C ASN A 445 -15.59 28.32 -18.57
N THR A 446 -15.00 28.39 -17.38
CA THR A 446 -14.76 27.20 -16.53
C THR A 446 -16.05 26.49 -16.11
N LYS A 447 -17.17 27.21 -15.98
CA LYS A 447 -18.48 26.63 -15.60
C LYS A 447 -19.10 25.74 -16.67
N ALA A 448 -18.69 25.91 -17.93
CA ALA A 448 -19.13 25.08 -19.04
C ALA A 448 -18.39 23.74 -19.13
N VAL A 449 -17.34 23.55 -18.33
CA VAL A 449 -16.51 22.34 -18.36
C VAL A 449 -17.33 21.13 -17.93
N ARG A 450 -17.13 20.03 -18.64
CA ARG A 450 -17.75 18.73 -18.38
C ARG A 450 -16.67 17.65 -18.45
N VAL A 451 -16.91 16.56 -17.72
CA VAL A 451 -16.09 15.34 -17.80
C VAL A 451 -16.96 14.26 -18.43
N LYS A 452 -16.46 13.64 -19.49
CA LYS A 452 -17.05 12.44 -20.11
C LYS A 452 -16.56 11.23 -19.33
N TRP A 453 -17.45 10.63 -18.56
CA TRP A 453 -17.15 9.44 -17.77
C TRP A 453 -17.37 8.17 -18.58
N LYS A 454 -16.45 7.21 -18.45
CA LYS A 454 -16.56 5.86 -18.99
C LYS A 454 -16.22 4.85 -17.90
N THR A 455 -16.82 3.66 -18.00
CA THR A 455 -16.45 2.52 -17.15
C THR A 455 -15.35 1.75 -17.87
N GLU A 456 -14.24 1.56 -17.20
CA GLU A 456 -13.12 0.72 -17.64
C GLU A 456 -13.05 -0.53 -16.78
N HIS A 457 -12.52 -1.61 -17.33
CA HIS A 457 -12.29 -2.85 -16.63
C HIS A 457 -10.81 -2.98 -16.32
N SER A 458 -10.43 -3.20 -15.06
CA SER A 458 -9.04 -3.36 -14.66
C SER A 458 -8.40 -4.59 -15.32
N GLY A 459 -7.15 -4.45 -15.77
CA GLY A 459 -6.30 -5.53 -16.24
C GLY A 459 -5.86 -6.52 -15.14
N TYR A 460 -4.74 -7.20 -15.37
CA TYR A 460 -4.26 -8.36 -14.62
C TYR A 460 -4.46 -8.24 -13.09
N GLY A 461 -5.15 -9.23 -12.48
CA GLY A 461 -5.17 -9.44 -11.03
C GLY A 461 -6.40 -8.91 -10.26
N TYR A 462 -7.15 -7.92 -10.78
CA TYR A 462 -8.22 -7.30 -10.00
C TYR A 462 -9.65 -7.49 -10.53
N TRP A 463 -9.81 -7.75 -11.84
CA TRP A 463 -11.09 -8.05 -12.52
C TRP A 463 -12.28 -7.19 -12.05
N ALA A 464 -12.06 -5.88 -11.95
CA ALA A 464 -13.04 -4.97 -11.38
C ALA A 464 -13.25 -3.74 -12.27
N ASP A 465 -14.51 -3.33 -12.34
CA ASP A 465 -14.90 -2.12 -13.03
C ASP A 465 -14.51 -0.87 -12.21
N TYR A 466 -13.93 0.12 -12.88
CA TYR A 466 -13.67 1.44 -12.32
C TYR A 466 -14.11 2.53 -13.30
N ARG A 467 -14.32 3.74 -12.78
CA ARG A 467 -14.65 4.90 -13.64
C ARG A 467 -13.38 5.67 -13.99
N SER A 468 -13.25 6.02 -15.26
CA SER A 468 -12.29 6.99 -15.76
C SER A 468 -13.03 8.12 -16.47
N GLY A 469 -12.43 9.30 -16.51
CA GLY A 469 -13.03 10.48 -17.12
C GLY A 469 -12.04 11.19 -18.02
N GLU A 470 -12.55 11.89 -19.03
CA GLU A 470 -11.79 12.80 -19.90
C GLU A 470 -12.50 14.16 -19.97
N LEU A 471 -11.74 15.26 -20.07
CA LEU A 471 -12.32 16.59 -20.24
C LEU A 471 -13.03 16.69 -21.60
N ASP A 472 -14.26 17.19 -21.59
CA ASP A 472 -15.04 17.40 -22.82
C ASP A 472 -14.72 18.77 -23.43
N GLY A 473 -13.75 18.78 -24.33
CA GLY A 473 -13.31 19.99 -25.02
C GLY A 473 -12.06 19.77 -25.85
N ARG A 474 -11.31 20.84 -26.11
CA ARG A 474 -10.07 20.82 -26.89
C ARG A 474 -9.00 21.67 -26.21
N LEU A 475 -7.77 21.18 -26.21
CA LEU A 475 -6.60 21.95 -25.79
C LEU A 475 -5.97 22.63 -27.01
N LEU A 476 -5.75 23.94 -26.93
CA LEU A 476 -5.07 24.71 -27.98
C LEU A 476 -3.55 24.69 -27.77
N GLU A 477 -2.77 24.91 -28.83
CA GLU A 477 -1.29 24.94 -28.75
C GLU A 477 -0.75 26.01 -27.79
N ASN A 478 -1.52 27.08 -27.57
CA ASN A 478 -1.21 28.14 -26.61
C ASN A 478 -1.52 27.76 -25.14
N GLY A 479 -1.97 26.52 -24.88
CA GLY A 479 -2.29 26.00 -23.56
C GLY A 479 -3.72 26.28 -23.06
N THR A 480 -4.54 27.02 -23.82
CA THR A 480 -5.93 27.30 -23.43
C THR A 480 -6.82 26.09 -23.67
N PHE A 481 -7.61 25.70 -22.68
CA PHE A 481 -8.63 24.67 -22.84
C PHE A 481 -9.99 25.30 -23.20
N ILE A 482 -10.62 24.80 -24.26
CA ILE A 482 -11.93 25.25 -24.75
C ILE A 482 -12.96 24.15 -24.53
N PRO A 483 -13.95 24.35 -23.63
CA PRO A 483 -15.02 23.38 -23.41
C PRO A 483 -15.88 23.21 -24.66
N THR A 484 -16.41 22.00 -24.86
CA THR A 484 -17.33 21.71 -25.98
C THR A 484 -18.52 22.69 -25.97
N GLY A 485 -18.79 23.31 -27.13
CA GLY A 485 -19.86 24.28 -27.30
C GLY A 485 -19.51 25.73 -26.96
N ILE A 486 -18.29 26.01 -26.52
CA ILE A 486 -17.79 27.38 -26.30
C ILE A 486 -17.07 27.89 -27.56
N PRO A 487 -17.42 29.08 -28.09
CA PRO A 487 -16.71 29.69 -29.21
C PRO A 487 -15.25 30.01 -28.86
N TYR A 488 -14.35 29.85 -29.83
CA TYR A 488 -12.94 30.21 -29.72
C TYR A 488 -12.41 30.71 -31.06
N ASP A 489 -11.24 31.35 -31.03
CA ASP A 489 -10.53 31.79 -32.22
C ASP A 489 -9.92 30.58 -32.95
N SER A 490 -10.49 30.22 -34.09
CA SER A 490 -10.04 29.10 -34.91
C SER A 490 -8.72 29.35 -35.64
N SER A 491 -8.12 30.54 -35.50
CA SER A 491 -6.76 30.80 -36.01
C SER A 491 -5.67 30.15 -35.17
N VAL A 492 -5.97 29.77 -33.92
CA VAL A 492 -5.06 29.01 -33.05
C VAL A 492 -5.28 27.52 -33.28
N ASN A 493 -4.20 26.81 -33.60
CA ASN A 493 -4.23 25.37 -33.80
C ASN A 493 -4.50 24.60 -32.49
N ILE A 494 -5.01 23.39 -32.66
CA ILE A 494 -5.22 22.42 -31.57
C ILE A 494 -3.86 21.79 -31.25
N ALA A 495 -3.56 21.63 -29.96
CA ALA A 495 -2.35 20.94 -29.53
C ALA A 495 -2.33 19.51 -30.10
N GLN A 496 -1.16 19.07 -30.57
CA GLN A 496 -1.05 17.77 -31.24
C GLN A 496 -0.44 16.73 -30.31
N TYR A 497 -1.04 15.54 -30.33
CA TYR A 497 -0.45 14.35 -29.75
C TYR A 497 0.81 13.96 -30.51
N SER A 498 1.91 13.74 -29.79
CA SER A 498 3.06 13.04 -30.36
C SER A 498 3.68 12.08 -29.36
N ALA A 499 3.88 10.84 -29.80
CA ALA A 499 4.39 9.77 -28.98
C ALA A 499 5.92 9.87 -28.87
N GLY A 500 6.43 10.22 -27.68
CA GLY A 500 7.86 10.14 -27.38
C GLY A 500 8.74 11.14 -28.14
N GLU A 501 8.28 12.38 -28.34
CA GLU A 501 9.11 13.45 -28.89
C GLU A 501 10.10 14.02 -27.84
N SER A 502 11.33 14.27 -28.30
CA SER A 502 12.34 15.02 -27.54
C SER A 502 11.93 16.48 -27.42
N ALA A 503 12.21 17.11 -26.28
CA ALA A 503 11.92 18.52 -26.08
C ALA A 503 12.78 19.45 -26.96
N PHE A 504 13.85 18.94 -27.57
CA PHE A 504 14.78 19.69 -28.41
C PHE A 504 14.86 19.10 -29.83
N LEU A 505 14.92 19.98 -30.83
CA LEU A 505 15.14 19.64 -32.22
C LEU A 505 16.36 20.40 -32.74
N VAL A 506 17.38 19.65 -33.18
CA VAL A 506 18.58 20.20 -33.81
C VAL A 506 18.40 20.14 -35.33
N GLY A 507 18.12 21.29 -35.94
CA GLY A 507 18.04 21.45 -37.40
C GLY A 507 19.40 21.76 -38.04
N GLU A 508 19.41 21.90 -39.36
CA GLU A 508 20.64 22.24 -40.10
C GLU A 508 21.15 23.65 -39.80
N THR A 509 20.24 24.59 -39.52
CA THR A 509 20.53 26.02 -39.36
C THR A 509 20.13 26.60 -38.01
N ASP A 510 19.40 25.85 -37.20
CA ASP A 510 18.90 26.30 -35.91
C ASP A 510 18.54 25.16 -34.96
N VAL A 511 18.41 25.52 -33.68
CA VAL A 511 17.91 24.65 -32.63
C VAL A 511 16.57 25.18 -32.18
N SER A 512 15.59 24.29 -32.04
CA SER A 512 14.26 24.62 -31.54
C SER A 512 13.91 23.77 -30.33
N TRP A 513 12.96 24.23 -29.54
CA TRP A 513 12.40 23.49 -28.41
C TRP A 513 10.89 23.65 -28.37
N HIS A 514 10.18 22.77 -27.67
CA HIS A 514 8.74 22.89 -27.48
C HIS A 514 8.32 22.37 -26.10
N LYS A 515 7.08 22.65 -25.72
CA LYS A 515 6.55 22.43 -24.38
C LYS A 515 5.58 21.25 -24.36
N LEU A 516 5.73 20.36 -23.39
CA LEU A 516 4.67 19.41 -23.05
C LEU A 516 3.48 20.17 -22.45
N ARG A 517 2.27 19.87 -22.93
CA ARG A 517 1.03 20.60 -22.60
C ARG A 517 0.02 19.80 -21.80
N SER A 518 0.04 18.48 -21.85
CA SER A 518 -0.92 17.67 -21.08
C SER A 518 -0.35 16.32 -20.66
N THR A 519 -1.09 15.64 -19.78
CA THR A 519 -0.85 14.24 -19.37
C THR A 519 -0.83 13.27 -20.55
N ASP A 520 -1.47 13.65 -21.66
CA ASP A 520 -1.68 12.81 -22.84
C ASP A 520 -0.60 13.00 -23.89
N GLN A 521 0.52 13.66 -23.57
CA GLN A 521 1.60 13.96 -24.51
C GLN A 521 1.16 14.84 -25.69
N GLU A 522 0.30 15.82 -25.41
CA GLU A 522 0.05 16.91 -26.35
C GLU A 522 1.15 17.96 -26.21
N TRP A 523 1.67 18.48 -27.32
CA TRP A 523 2.81 19.40 -27.34
C TRP A 523 2.46 20.76 -27.95
N SER A 524 3.26 21.78 -27.62
CA SER A 524 3.22 23.07 -28.31
C SER A 524 3.94 23.03 -29.67
N GLN A 525 3.77 24.09 -30.45
CA GLN A 525 4.64 24.35 -31.60
C GLN A 525 6.10 24.52 -31.17
N TRP A 526 7.00 24.29 -32.12
CA TRP A 526 8.44 24.53 -31.98
C TRP A 526 8.75 26.03 -31.89
N GLU A 527 9.52 26.38 -30.87
CA GLU A 527 10.07 27.71 -30.62
C GLU A 527 11.58 27.69 -30.87
N LYS A 528 12.08 28.60 -31.71
CA LYS A 528 13.51 28.69 -32.01
C LYS A 528 14.28 29.23 -30.81
N LEU A 529 15.38 28.57 -30.45
CA LEU A 529 16.33 29.10 -29.47
C LEU A 529 17.24 30.13 -30.15
N PRO A 530 17.31 31.38 -29.65
CA PRO A 530 18.12 32.42 -30.24
C PRO A 530 19.61 32.16 -30.02
N ASP A 531 20.43 32.54 -31.00
CA ASP A 531 21.90 32.60 -30.88
C ASP A 531 22.62 31.29 -30.51
N ILE A 532 22.03 30.14 -30.84
CA ILE A 532 22.63 28.81 -30.69
C ILE A 532 23.16 28.31 -32.03
N ASP A 533 24.43 27.87 -32.06
CA ASP A 533 25.00 27.13 -33.19
C ASP A 533 24.57 25.65 -33.08
N PRO A 534 23.79 25.11 -34.03
CA PRO A 534 23.35 23.71 -34.00
C PRO A 534 24.49 22.70 -33.92
N LYS A 535 25.68 23.04 -34.42
CA LYS A 535 26.84 22.12 -34.42
C LYS A 535 27.48 21.94 -33.05
N GLU A 536 27.28 22.91 -32.15
CA GLU A 536 27.82 22.90 -30.78
C GLU A 536 26.73 22.59 -29.74
N PHE A 537 25.48 22.40 -30.17
CA PHE A 537 24.37 22.00 -29.31
C PHE A 537 24.32 20.48 -29.21
N HIS A 538 24.47 19.96 -27.99
CA HIS A 538 24.58 18.54 -27.73
C HIS A 538 23.42 18.07 -26.84
N PRO A 539 22.38 17.44 -27.43
CA PRO A 539 21.37 16.74 -26.66
C PRO A 539 22.01 15.62 -25.84
N ILE A 540 21.67 15.56 -24.56
CA ILE A 540 22.18 14.57 -23.59
C ILE A 540 21.09 13.54 -23.30
N THR A 541 19.87 14.02 -23.04
CA THR A 541 18.65 13.23 -22.93
C THR A 541 17.57 13.87 -23.80
N ASP A 542 16.36 13.30 -23.80
CA ASP A 542 15.20 13.90 -24.46
C ASP A 542 14.83 15.28 -23.91
N ARG A 543 15.35 15.66 -22.74
CA ARG A 543 14.94 16.89 -22.02
C ARG A 543 16.11 17.70 -21.46
N VAL A 544 17.34 17.23 -21.62
CA VAL A 544 18.57 17.93 -21.21
C VAL A 544 19.50 18.04 -22.41
N ALA A 545 20.01 19.23 -22.66
CA ALA A 545 21.03 19.48 -23.67
C ALA A 545 22.11 20.42 -23.13
N GLN A 546 23.31 20.35 -23.71
CA GLN A 546 24.40 21.27 -23.43
C GLN A 546 24.69 22.15 -24.64
N TYR A 547 24.93 23.43 -24.39
CA TYR A 547 25.58 24.32 -25.35
C TYR A 547 26.61 25.17 -24.61
N LYS A 548 27.87 25.04 -25.01
CA LYS A 548 29.01 25.65 -24.31
C LYS A 548 28.99 25.30 -22.80
N ASN A 549 29.02 26.30 -21.94
CA ASN A 549 29.02 26.14 -20.48
C ASN A 549 27.61 26.19 -19.89
N SER A 550 26.57 25.91 -20.67
CA SER A 550 25.19 25.98 -20.20
C SER A 550 24.44 24.69 -20.48
N LEU A 551 23.72 24.21 -19.47
CA LEU A 551 22.73 23.16 -19.63
C LEU A 551 21.35 23.79 -19.85
N TYR A 552 20.68 23.33 -20.90
CA TYR A 552 19.31 23.65 -21.24
C TYR A 552 18.43 22.48 -20.80
N ILE A 553 17.47 22.74 -19.91
CA ILE A 553 16.65 21.71 -19.30
C ILE A 553 15.19 22.06 -19.53
N ALA A 554 14.47 21.19 -20.23
CA ALA A 554 13.02 21.28 -20.33
C ALA A 554 12.42 20.73 -19.03
N LYS A 555 12.03 21.63 -18.12
CA LYS A 555 11.48 21.28 -16.81
C LYS A 555 9.96 21.41 -16.77
N LEU A 556 9.32 20.41 -16.19
CA LEU A 556 7.90 20.47 -15.83
C LEU A 556 7.70 21.41 -14.65
N SER A 557 6.81 22.41 -14.81
CA SER A 557 6.36 23.23 -13.69
C SER A 557 5.45 22.44 -12.73
N PRO A 558 5.18 22.95 -11.52
CA PRO A 558 4.16 22.36 -10.64
C PRO A 558 2.77 22.27 -11.29
N PHE A 559 2.49 23.05 -12.33
CA PHE A 559 1.23 23.02 -13.08
C PHE A 559 1.36 22.33 -14.45
N GLY A 560 2.39 21.50 -14.64
CA GLY A 560 2.54 20.61 -15.78
C GLY A 560 3.05 21.31 -17.04
N GLU A 561 2.93 22.62 -17.17
CA GLU A 561 3.52 23.32 -18.30
C GLU A 561 5.06 23.27 -18.24
N ASP A 562 5.67 22.90 -19.35
CA ASP A 562 7.12 22.96 -19.51
C ASP A 562 7.63 24.41 -19.58
N TYR A 563 8.76 24.63 -18.91
CA TYR A 563 9.58 25.82 -19.08
C TYR A 563 11.03 25.40 -19.32
N LEU A 564 11.77 26.28 -20.00
CA LEU A 564 13.19 26.08 -20.26
C LEU A 564 14.00 26.72 -19.15
N GLU A 565 14.74 25.90 -18.40
CA GLU A 565 15.73 26.37 -17.43
C GLU A 565 17.12 26.31 -18.03
N THR A 566 17.96 27.31 -17.70
CA THR A 566 19.37 27.32 -18.07
C THR A 566 20.22 27.31 -16.81
N ILE A 567 21.09 26.31 -16.69
CA ILE A 567 22.08 26.21 -15.60
C ILE A 567 23.47 26.49 -16.18
N GLU A 568 24.19 27.44 -15.59
CA GLU A 568 25.59 27.69 -15.93
C GLU A 568 26.49 26.69 -15.22
N LEU A 569 27.34 26.02 -16.00
CA LEU A 569 28.35 25.10 -15.51
C LEU A 569 29.55 25.91 -15.01
N ASP A 570 30.05 25.53 -13.85
CA ASP A 570 31.27 26.06 -13.25
C ASP A 570 32.57 25.66 -13.99
N SER A 571 32.46 24.87 -15.07
CA SER A 571 33.56 24.55 -15.96
C SER A 571 33.07 24.23 -17.38
N PRO A 572 33.89 24.41 -18.42
CA PRO A 572 33.54 24.12 -19.81
C PRO A 572 33.56 22.62 -20.16
N ILE A 573 33.44 21.73 -19.18
CA ILE A 573 33.56 20.28 -19.40
C ILE A 573 32.35 19.76 -20.17
N SER A 574 32.58 18.82 -21.09
CA SER A 574 31.51 18.09 -21.76
C SER A 574 30.71 17.27 -20.74
N PHE A 575 29.42 17.56 -20.64
CA PHE A 575 28.51 16.86 -19.77
C PHE A 575 28.16 15.51 -20.38
N LEU A 576 28.45 14.44 -19.67
CA LEU A 576 28.27 13.08 -20.17
C LEU A 576 26.90 12.54 -19.75
N GLU A 577 26.38 11.59 -20.54
CA GLU A 577 25.20 10.78 -20.21
C GLU A 577 25.53 9.77 -19.09
N GLN A 578 25.79 10.30 -17.89
CA GLN A 578 26.05 9.55 -16.67
C GLN A 578 25.28 10.16 -15.50
N ARG A 579 25.06 9.36 -14.45
CA ARG A 579 24.26 9.79 -13.29
C ARG A 579 24.85 11.00 -12.57
N ILE A 580 26.17 11.14 -12.54
CA ILE A 580 26.83 12.23 -11.83
C ILE A 580 28.01 12.76 -12.65
N ASN A 581 28.02 14.06 -12.91
CA ASN A 581 29.10 14.77 -13.59
C ASN A 581 29.84 15.66 -12.59
N ALA A 582 31.16 15.74 -12.74
CA ALA A 582 32.02 16.54 -11.87
C ALA A 582 32.33 17.88 -12.53
N GLY A 583 32.08 18.97 -11.80
CA GLY A 583 32.60 20.31 -12.06
C GLY A 583 33.84 20.62 -11.24
N GLU A 584 34.21 21.90 -11.19
CA GLU A 584 35.34 22.38 -10.39
C GLU A 584 35.00 22.49 -8.90
N ASN A 585 33.83 23.07 -8.59
CA ASN A 585 33.32 23.35 -7.26
C ASN A 585 31.96 22.69 -6.98
N TYR A 586 31.30 22.16 -8.01
CA TYR A 586 30.01 21.49 -7.92
C TYR A 586 30.00 20.11 -8.56
N GLY A 587 29.14 19.24 -8.06
CA GLY A 587 28.69 18.04 -8.74
C GLY A 587 27.30 18.25 -9.33
N TYR A 588 27.03 17.59 -10.45
CA TYR A 588 25.77 17.66 -11.17
C TYR A 588 25.17 16.27 -11.28
N PHE A 589 24.09 16.02 -10.54
CA PHE A 589 23.42 14.73 -10.49
C PHE A 589 22.16 14.74 -11.37
N MET A 590 22.10 13.81 -12.33
CA MET A 590 21.00 13.67 -13.27
C MET A 590 19.87 12.84 -12.66
N ARG A 591 18.77 13.52 -12.34
CA ARG A 591 17.50 12.93 -11.94
C ARG A 591 16.70 12.68 -13.20
N SER A 592 16.26 11.45 -13.42
CA SER A 592 15.47 11.10 -14.60
C SER A 592 14.38 10.12 -14.23
N SER A 593 13.14 10.52 -14.52
CA SER A 593 11.92 9.72 -14.39
C SER A 593 11.08 9.90 -15.64
N ARG A 594 10.07 9.02 -15.85
CA ARG A 594 9.28 8.83 -17.09
C ARG A 594 8.88 10.09 -17.87
N LEU A 595 8.77 11.27 -17.23
CA LEU A 595 8.56 12.58 -17.88
C LEU A 595 9.33 13.75 -17.22
N ARG A 596 10.20 13.49 -16.22
CA ARG A 596 10.92 14.53 -15.48
C ARG A 596 12.40 14.24 -15.50
N ASP A 597 13.12 14.96 -16.35
CA ASP A 597 14.56 15.12 -16.19
C ASP A 597 14.85 16.41 -15.43
N ASP A 598 15.81 16.34 -14.52
CA ASP A 598 16.26 17.45 -13.71
C ASP A 598 17.75 17.25 -13.37
N ILE A 599 18.46 18.35 -13.12
CA ILE A 599 19.84 18.35 -12.68
C ILE A 599 19.90 18.93 -11.26
N GLN A 600 20.26 18.09 -10.31
CA GLN A 600 20.61 18.53 -8.96
C GLN A 600 22.06 18.99 -8.94
N VAL A 601 22.27 20.28 -8.68
CA VAL A 601 23.59 20.85 -8.42
C VAL A 601 23.88 20.75 -6.92
N PHE A 602 25.06 20.25 -6.54
CA PHE A 602 25.48 20.17 -5.14
C PHE A 602 26.95 20.54 -4.97
N ALA A 603 27.29 21.14 -3.83
CA ALA A 603 28.68 21.51 -3.52
C ALA A 603 29.52 20.27 -3.18
N ILE A 604 30.79 20.29 -3.61
CA ILE A 604 31.78 19.23 -3.36
C ILE A 604 32.93 19.73 -2.48
N ASP A 605 33.52 18.84 -1.69
CA ASP A 605 34.72 19.11 -0.90
C ASP A 605 35.98 18.63 -1.63
N GLY A 606 36.53 19.50 -2.48
CA GLY A 606 37.65 19.17 -3.37
C GLY A 606 37.22 18.37 -4.61
N PRO A 607 38.16 17.73 -5.33
CA PRO A 607 37.86 17.13 -6.62
C PRO A 607 36.95 15.90 -6.50
N LEU A 608 35.82 15.94 -7.20
CA LEU A 608 34.87 14.83 -7.25
C LEU A 608 35.37 13.73 -8.19
N LYS A 609 35.53 12.52 -7.67
CA LYS A 609 35.85 11.32 -8.46
C LYS A 609 34.57 10.52 -8.68
N THR A 610 34.21 10.31 -9.94
CA THR A 610 33.00 9.58 -10.32
C THR A 610 33.33 8.13 -10.67
N THR A 611 32.41 7.23 -10.35
CA THR A 611 32.43 5.82 -10.78
C THR A 611 31.06 5.47 -11.34
N LYS A 612 30.88 4.24 -11.85
CA LYS A 612 29.59 3.77 -12.34
C LYS A 612 28.48 3.69 -11.27
N ARG A 613 28.83 3.62 -9.97
CA ARG A 613 27.86 3.33 -8.89
C ARG A 613 27.85 4.33 -7.73
N PHE A 614 28.94 5.04 -7.53
CA PHE A 614 29.07 6.08 -6.51
C PHE A 614 30.07 7.14 -6.99
N ALA A 615 30.07 8.29 -6.35
CA ALA A 615 31.14 9.28 -6.47
C ALA A 615 31.67 9.61 -5.08
N TYR A 616 32.86 10.19 -5.00
CA TYR A 616 33.40 10.63 -3.72
C TYR A 616 34.31 11.84 -3.91
N ASP A 617 34.32 12.69 -2.89
CA ASP A 617 35.26 13.82 -2.77
C ASP A 617 36.19 13.58 -1.58
N ASN A 618 36.76 14.63 -0.98
CA ASN A 618 37.67 14.48 0.15
C ASN A 618 36.99 14.08 1.47
N HIS A 619 35.68 14.31 1.60
CA HIS A 619 34.96 14.14 2.87
C HIS A 619 33.72 13.23 2.77
N TYR A 620 33.11 13.16 1.59
CA TYR A 620 31.83 12.52 1.36
C TYR A 620 31.91 11.46 0.28
N VAL A 621 31.06 10.45 0.46
CA VAL A 621 30.68 9.48 -0.58
C VAL A 621 29.24 9.78 -0.98
N TYR A 622 29.04 9.90 -2.28
CA TYR A 622 27.76 10.14 -2.93
C TYR A 622 27.29 8.86 -3.58
N THR A 623 26.14 8.35 -3.14
CA THR A 623 25.49 7.18 -3.75
C THR A 623 24.12 7.58 -4.22
N TRP A 624 23.51 6.80 -5.10
CA TRP A 624 22.17 7.09 -5.59
C TRP A 624 21.37 5.81 -5.71
N ILE A 625 20.06 5.92 -5.48
CA ILE A 625 19.08 4.95 -5.94
C ILE A 625 18.24 5.78 -6.91
N GLY A 626 18.12 5.29 -8.15
CA GLY A 626 17.74 6.03 -9.37
C GLY A 626 17.98 7.56 -9.39
N SER A 627 17.03 8.37 -8.92
CA SER A 627 16.90 9.84 -9.00
C SER A 627 17.02 10.50 -7.62
N GLN A 628 17.20 9.71 -6.56
CA GLN A 628 17.55 10.22 -5.24
C GLN A 628 19.06 10.09 -5.00
N LEU A 629 19.73 11.24 -4.83
CA LEU A 629 21.11 11.33 -4.37
C LEU A 629 21.17 11.17 -2.84
N TYR A 630 22.17 10.47 -2.34
CA TYR A 630 22.48 10.31 -0.94
C TYR A 630 23.92 10.71 -0.69
N ARG A 631 24.19 11.30 0.48
CA ARG A 631 25.54 11.71 0.89
C ARG A 631 25.89 11.12 2.25
N THR A 632 27.05 10.47 2.33
CA THR A 632 27.56 9.86 3.56
C THR A 632 28.95 10.39 3.86
N ALA A 633 29.14 10.97 5.05
CA ALA A 633 30.47 11.37 5.51
C ALA A 633 31.36 10.15 5.75
N SER A 634 32.61 10.23 5.29
CA SER A 634 33.62 9.17 5.47
C SER A 634 34.99 9.80 5.75
N PRO A 635 35.76 9.31 6.73
CA PRO A 635 37.14 9.75 6.95
C PRO A 635 38.12 9.21 5.89
N CYS A 636 37.69 8.31 5.01
CA CYS A 636 38.51 7.83 3.90
C CYS A 636 37.65 7.47 2.66
N PRO A 637 36.98 8.45 2.02
CA PRO A 637 36.02 8.20 0.94
C PRO A 637 36.60 7.38 -0.21
N ALA A 638 37.89 7.59 -0.52
CA ALA A 638 38.64 6.87 -1.56
C ALA A 638 38.79 5.35 -1.32
N LYS A 639 38.50 4.84 -0.12
CA LYS A 639 38.50 3.40 0.19
C LYS A 639 37.12 2.74 0.01
N THR A 640 36.12 3.48 -0.45
CA THR A 640 34.78 2.94 -0.76
C THR A 640 34.87 1.89 -1.86
N ARG A 641 34.11 0.80 -1.70
CA ARG A 641 34.15 -0.34 -2.63
C ARG A 641 32.82 -1.10 -2.66
N ASN A 642 32.59 -1.87 -3.71
CA ASN A 642 31.43 -2.76 -3.83
C ASN A 642 31.77 -4.16 -3.28
N LEU A 643 30.79 -4.81 -2.65
CA LEU A 643 30.86 -6.22 -2.22
C LEU A 643 30.75 -7.19 -3.41
N ASP A 644 29.84 -6.93 -4.33
CA ASP A 644 29.63 -7.69 -5.56
C ASP A 644 29.65 -6.74 -6.76
N GLN A 645 30.40 -7.09 -7.81
CA GLN A 645 30.46 -6.30 -9.03
C GLN A 645 29.27 -6.54 -9.96
N ASN A 646 28.42 -7.54 -9.68
CA ASN A 646 27.32 -7.97 -10.56
C ASN A 646 25.92 -7.58 -10.06
N MET A 647 25.74 -7.08 -8.84
CA MET A 647 24.47 -6.52 -8.36
C MET A 647 24.45 -5.00 -8.59
N PHE A 648 23.46 -4.48 -9.31
CA PHE A 648 23.35 -3.05 -9.66
C PHE A 648 22.07 -2.38 -9.14
N SER A 649 21.25 -3.08 -8.33
CA SER A 649 19.90 -2.64 -7.96
C SER A 649 19.73 -2.06 -6.55
N SER A 650 20.72 -2.18 -5.66
CA SER A 650 20.69 -1.61 -4.29
C SER A 650 22.01 -0.92 -3.95
N ASN A 651 21.99 -0.02 -2.95
CA ASN A 651 23.21 0.56 -2.36
C ASN A 651 23.76 -0.25 -1.19
N ASP A 652 23.08 -1.31 -0.74
CA ASP A 652 23.47 -2.11 0.44
C ASP A 652 24.81 -2.84 0.28
N ASP A 653 25.25 -3.02 -0.96
CA ASP A 653 26.52 -3.66 -1.32
C ASP A 653 27.69 -2.66 -1.45
N ILE A 654 27.44 -1.36 -1.34
CA ILE A 654 28.47 -0.32 -1.30
C ILE A 654 28.99 -0.19 0.14
N ILE A 655 30.23 -0.62 0.35
CA ILE A 655 30.91 -0.48 1.65
C ILE A 655 31.49 0.92 1.75
N ILE A 656 30.84 1.75 2.56
CA ILE A 656 31.35 3.06 2.98
C ILE A 656 31.93 2.93 4.38
N LEU A 657 33.23 3.20 4.54
CA LEU A 657 33.90 3.19 5.83
C LEU A 657 33.55 4.48 6.58
N LYS A 658 32.95 4.37 7.77
CA LYS A 658 32.39 5.50 8.53
C LYS A 658 33.26 5.91 9.70
N THR A 659 34.26 5.10 10.06
CA THR A 659 35.14 5.37 11.20
C THR A 659 36.62 5.35 10.83
N GLY A 660 37.44 6.10 11.56
CA GLY A 660 38.89 6.11 11.36
C GLY A 660 39.56 4.75 11.62
N GLU A 661 38.96 3.91 12.47
CA GLU A 661 39.45 2.56 12.75
C GLU A 661 39.21 1.61 11.57
N GLU A 662 38.03 1.67 10.95
CA GLU A 662 37.71 0.94 9.71
C GLU A 662 38.67 1.30 8.58
N CYS A 663 39.00 2.59 8.43
CA CYS A 663 39.97 3.08 7.45
C CYS A 663 41.38 2.54 7.66
N ARG A 664 41.79 2.28 8.91
CA ARG A 664 43.12 1.74 9.23
C ARG A 664 43.21 0.23 9.05
N LYS A 665 42.14 -0.51 9.39
CA LYS A 665 42.09 -1.98 9.24
C LYS A 665 42.10 -2.44 7.78
N THR A 666 41.74 -1.57 6.86
CA THR A 666 41.69 -1.82 5.41
C THR A 666 42.99 -1.43 4.68
N ALA A 667 44.17 -1.63 5.28
CA ALA A 667 45.44 -1.32 4.63
C ALA A 667 45.97 -2.48 3.74
N ASP A 668 46.36 -2.10 2.52
CA ASP A 668 47.20 -2.76 1.51
C ASP A 668 46.74 -4.10 0.92
N GLY A 669 46.10 -4.05 -0.25
CA GLY A 669 45.94 -5.27 -1.06
C GLY A 669 45.09 -5.23 -2.33
N GLN A 670 44.28 -4.20 -2.59
CA GLN A 670 43.49 -4.13 -3.83
C GLN A 670 43.35 -2.69 -4.33
N THR A 671 44.46 -2.08 -4.76
CA THR A 671 44.40 -1.03 -5.78
C THR A 671 43.88 -1.66 -7.07
N LEU A 672 42.61 -1.42 -7.40
CA LEU A 672 42.12 -1.63 -8.76
C LEU A 672 42.85 -0.64 -9.68
N LYS A 673 43.50 -1.18 -10.71
CA LYS A 673 44.00 -0.40 -11.85
C LYS A 673 42.81 0.28 -12.56
N PRO A 674 43.05 1.44 -13.22
CA PRO A 674 42.01 2.30 -13.79
C PRO A 674 41.06 1.59 -14.74
#